data_AF-A0A558B0I8-F1
#
_entry.id   AF-A0A558B0I8-F1
#
_cell.length_a   1.000
_cell.length_b   1.000
_cell.length_c   1.000
_cell.angle_alpha   90.00
_cell.angle_beta   90.00
_cell.angle_gamma   90.00
#
_symmetry.space_group_name_H-M   'P 1'
#
loop_
_entity.id
_entity.type
_entity.pdbx_description
1 polymer ?
#
loop_
_entity_poly.entity_id
_entity_poly.type
_entity_poly.pdbx_seq_one_letter_code
_entity_poly.pdbx_strand_id
1 'polypeptide(L)'
;MSTRHGAGFRKPTPDGTQQHRDWLGMVEISGPFLSLPVLRSVWPTLDPVDKKQRERLRVAHAEWLADPAGQQHEWLRFVLNELLGWGDALHWDDLDGSLGIDVAEHDVRLTPAFALVEPGEDVKPATTRLLGLTCAPGTQPTARIAGSAWAATPVDRLAHLCRVHQVELGLATDGRWWALVWAPRGGVTTTVVFDAVSWPEAAEREVLRAFVSLLCRSRFFGVPEEERLVALLAKSKDNQEDVTEALGVQVRQAVELLVGAIGRADVRDRELGGRGLGDATAHDVYRSAVTVMMRIVFLLFAEERALLPADNDLYMTAYSAGRLCSELEQQAIEGSEEDLEHSTAAWHRLIALFIAVYRGVDHPRLRMHPHDGSLFDPEAFPWLESLPTDDRTVLHMLRAVQHVWIGTGRSRERRTLSFRSLDVEQIGYVYEGLLSFDGFRADDVTVGLIGKEGLEAEVPLRDLESLAATTADVPALAAALAEKFKPTGIGSARALEKALAPLAAQDREEARKKLLAVTAGDYPLSERLLTFFGIIRTDLRGLPFVVLPGALFVTESALRKTTGTHYTPRFLAEEVAEGALQPLVYTVGPLQTADEREWKPKSSKEILDLKVADIAMGSAAFLVAAARYLGDRLVEAWSREGDERARAYLDSAGDRALGTDEDELVIEARRQIIEHCLYGTDINPMAVEMGKLSLWLVSMDTKRPFTFLDDRLVAGDSLLGITSLDQLEYLHMDPVQGRKIHEGDVFGWTVGVRELVAEVAQERRSISEIELGDDPLAALARKRSLLADAELKTGRLRLFADLTVGAALAYAGKGANGLR
;
A
#
# COMPACT_ATOMS: atom_id res chain seq x y z
N MET A 1 43.95 -50.46 -21.90
CA MET A 1 42.62 -50.84 -21.39
C MET A 1 42.59 -50.63 -19.89
N SER A 2 42.00 -49.54 -19.41
CA SER A 2 41.54 -49.43 -18.02
C SER A 2 40.52 -48.31 -17.91
N THR A 3 39.34 -48.68 -17.45
CA THR A 3 38.11 -47.91 -17.36
C THR A 3 38.11 -47.01 -16.13
N ARG A 4 38.01 -45.69 -16.31
CA ARG A 4 37.77 -44.75 -15.21
C ARG A 4 36.28 -44.76 -14.82
N HIS A 5 36.05 -44.98 -13.54
CA HIS A 5 34.74 -45.05 -12.89
C HIS A 5 34.02 -43.70 -12.95
N GLY A 6 32.72 -43.74 -13.27
CA GLY A 6 31.83 -42.59 -13.22
C GLY A 6 31.62 -42.11 -11.78
N ALA A 7 31.89 -40.84 -11.54
CA ALA A 7 31.51 -40.14 -10.33
C ALA A 7 29.98 -39.95 -10.33
N GLY A 8 29.32 -40.44 -9.26
CA GLY A 8 27.90 -40.22 -9.07
C GLY A 8 27.57 -38.73 -8.93
N PHE A 9 26.58 -38.28 -9.68
CA PHE A 9 25.97 -36.97 -9.53
C PHE A 9 25.47 -36.79 -8.08
N ARG A 10 26.13 -35.90 -7.33
CA ARG A 10 25.62 -35.39 -6.06
C ARG A 10 24.47 -34.44 -6.40
N LYS A 11 23.24 -34.74 -5.97
CA LYS A 11 22.11 -33.79 -6.07
C LYS A 11 22.52 -32.47 -5.38
N PRO A 12 22.22 -31.31 -5.97
CA PRO A 12 22.51 -30.03 -5.33
C PRO A 12 21.77 -29.93 -3.99
N THR A 13 22.45 -29.38 -2.98
CA THR A 13 21.85 -29.02 -1.69
C THR A 13 20.67 -28.07 -1.96
N PRO A 14 19.48 -28.30 -1.39
CA PRO A 14 18.34 -27.40 -1.59
C PRO A 14 18.70 -25.98 -1.13
N ASP A 15 18.37 -24.98 -1.95
CA ASP A 15 18.52 -23.56 -1.63
C ASP A 15 17.60 -23.22 -0.45
N GLY A 16 18.18 -22.86 0.70
CA GLY A 16 17.43 -22.46 1.90
C GLY A 16 16.47 -21.31 1.63
N THR A 17 16.80 -20.43 0.68
CA THR A 17 15.91 -19.33 0.26
C THR A 17 14.63 -19.87 -0.37
N GLN A 18 14.76 -20.84 -1.28
CA GLN A 18 13.61 -21.46 -1.93
C GLN A 18 12.77 -22.23 -0.90
N GLN A 19 13.42 -22.97 0.00
CA GLN A 19 12.75 -23.66 1.11
C GLN A 19 11.88 -22.71 1.94
N HIS A 20 12.39 -21.52 2.31
CA HIS A 20 11.59 -20.54 3.06
C HIS A 20 10.43 -19.94 2.26
N ARG A 21 10.63 -19.69 0.95
CA ARG A 21 9.54 -19.23 0.08
C ARG A 21 8.44 -20.27 -0.07
N ASP A 22 8.82 -21.54 -0.22
CA ASP A 22 7.88 -22.63 -0.45
C ASP A 22 6.90 -22.76 0.70
N TRP A 23 7.37 -22.87 1.95
CA TRP A 23 6.45 -23.02 3.08
C TRP A 23 5.71 -21.73 3.42
N LEU A 24 6.32 -20.55 3.27
CA LEU A 24 5.63 -19.27 3.47
C LEU A 24 4.48 -19.10 2.48
N GLY A 25 4.62 -19.63 1.25
CA GLY A 25 3.55 -19.64 0.25
C GLY A 25 2.47 -20.71 0.49
N MET A 26 2.69 -21.64 1.42
CA MET A 26 1.75 -22.72 1.76
C MET A 26 0.98 -22.48 3.07
N VAL A 27 1.39 -21.49 3.88
CA VAL A 27 0.73 -21.15 5.15
C VAL A 27 -0.08 -19.86 5.05
N GLU A 28 -1.13 -19.76 5.84
CA GLU A 28 -1.99 -18.58 5.88
C GLU A 28 -1.38 -17.55 6.84
N ILE A 29 -1.13 -16.33 6.39
CA ILE A 29 -0.55 -15.26 7.22
C ILE A 29 -1.46 -14.04 7.18
N SER A 30 -1.83 -13.53 8.36
CA SER A 30 -2.47 -12.23 8.53
C SER A 30 -1.62 -11.37 9.46
N GLY A 31 -1.30 -10.15 9.03
CA GLY A 31 -0.42 -9.22 9.75
C GLY A 31 1.09 -9.42 9.50
N PRO A 32 1.95 -8.56 10.10
CA PRO A 32 3.39 -8.58 9.90
C PRO A 32 4.03 -9.86 10.47
N PHE A 33 4.70 -10.65 9.64
CA PHE A 33 5.32 -11.93 10.04
C PHE A 33 6.82 -11.98 9.71
N LEU A 34 7.45 -13.16 9.85
CA LEU A 34 8.87 -13.36 9.64
C LEU A 34 9.29 -13.10 8.19
N SER A 35 10.19 -12.14 8.02
CA SER A 35 10.79 -11.81 6.74
C SER A 35 11.85 -12.83 6.33
N LEU A 36 12.00 -13.10 5.02
CA LEU A 36 13.04 -14.02 4.48
C LEU A 36 14.47 -13.79 5.01
N PRO A 37 14.97 -12.56 5.24
CA PRO A 37 16.31 -12.34 5.78
C PRO A 37 16.43 -12.74 7.24
N VAL A 38 15.40 -12.45 8.04
CA VAL A 38 15.37 -12.85 9.44
C VAL A 38 15.36 -14.38 9.51
N LEU A 39 14.52 -15.02 8.69
CA LEU A 39 14.51 -16.47 8.54
C LEU A 39 15.87 -17.02 8.14
N ARG A 40 16.50 -16.51 7.07
CA ARG A 40 17.82 -16.98 6.60
C ARG A 40 18.95 -16.76 7.61
N SER A 41 18.86 -15.69 8.40
CA SER A 41 19.88 -15.36 9.40
C SER A 41 19.89 -16.35 10.55
N VAL A 42 18.71 -16.83 10.96
CA VAL A 42 18.54 -17.74 12.10
C VAL A 42 18.49 -19.20 11.64
N TRP A 43 17.79 -19.46 10.53
CA TRP A 43 17.66 -20.75 9.86
C TRP A 43 18.18 -20.66 8.43
N PRO A 44 19.49 -20.86 8.19
CA PRO A 44 20.00 -21.07 6.84
C PRO A 44 19.34 -22.29 6.15
N THR A 45 18.93 -23.27 6.95
CA THR A 45 18.07 -24.41 6.60
C THR A 45 17.17 -24.73 7.79
N LEU A 46 15.92 -25.10 7.55
CA LEU A 46 14.98 -25.51 8.61
C LEU A 46 15.49 -26.73 9.40
N ASP A 47 15.06 -26.89 10.64
CA ASP A 47 15.45 -28.03 11.46
C ASP A 47 14.92 -29.34 10.84
N PRO A 48 15.72 -30.42 10.86
CA PRO A 48 15.31 -31.70 10.30
C PRO A 48 14.37 -32.43 11.28
N VAL A 49 13.20 -32.86 10.80
CA VAL A 49 12.41 -33.88 11.51
C VAL A 49 12.95 -35.27 11.15
N ASP A 50 13.46 -35.98 12.15
CA ASP A 50 14.19 -37.23 11.93
C ASP A 50 13.28 -38.37 11.43
N LYS A 51 13.88 -39.53 11.09
CA LYS A 51 13.10 -40.67 10.58
C LYS A 51 12.15 -41.25 11.64
N LYS A 52 12.58 -41.31 12.90
CA LYS A 52 11.82 -41.90 14.00
C LYS A 52 10.63 -41.02 14.37
N GLN A 53 10.82 -39.71 14.46
CA GLN A 53 9.78 -38.70 14.67
C GLN A 53 8.75 -38.74 13.54
N ARG A 54 9.16 -38.86 12.28
CA ARG A 54 8.22 -39.00 11.15
C ARG A 54 7.43 -40.30 11.18
N GLU A 55 8.03 -41.41 11.57
CA GLU A 55 7.32 -42.68 11.75
C GLU A 55 6.29 -42.56 12.87
N ARG A 56 6.64 -41.94 14.00
CA ARG A 56 5.70 -41.72 15.11
C ARG A 56 4.59 -40.74 14.73
N LEU A 57 4.90 -39.66 14.02
CA LEU A 57 3.94 -38.69 13.48
C LEU A 57 2.91 -39.39 12.60
N ARG A 58 3.33 -40.28 11.69
CA ARG A 58 2.39 -41.03 10.83
C ARG A 58 1.43 -41.89 11.62
N VAL A 59 1.90 -42.55 12.69
CA VAL A 59 1.05 -43.39 13.53
C VAL A 59 0.06 -42.54 14.32
N ALA A 60 0.55 -41.52 15.03
CA ALA A 60 -0.30 -40.62 15.83
C ALA A 60 -1.32 -39.87 14.95
N HIS A 61 -0.90 -39.41 13.76
CA HIS A 61 -1.79 -38.75 12.81
C HIS A 61 -2.86 -39.70 12.27
N ALA A 62 -2.52 -40.96 11.96
CA ALA A 62 -3.51 -41.94 11.50
C ALA A 62 -4.51 -42.30 12.60
N GLU A 63 -4.07 -42.39 13.86
CA GLU A 63 -4.94 -42.60 15.03
C GLU A 63 -5.89 -41.41 15.23
N TRP A 64 -5.38 -40.18 15.10
CA TRP A 64 -6.19 -38.97 15.18
C TRP A 64 -7.21 -38.85 14.04
N LEU A 65 -6.79 -39.09 12.79
CA LEU A 65 -7.67 -38.99 11.62
C LEU A 65 -8.83 -40.01 11.66
N ALA A 66 -8.64 -41.14 12.37
CA ALA A 66 -9.69 -42.15 12.54
C ALA A 66 -10.83 -41.71 13.47
N ASP A 67 -10.53 -40.88 14.47
CA ASP A 67 -11.52 -40.29 15.40
C ASP A 67 -11.03 -38.92 15.90
N PRO A 68 -11.15 -37.85 15.09
CA PRO A 68 -10.58 -36.54 15.42
C PRO A 68 -11.11 -35.95 16.73
N ALA A 69 -12.36 -36.27 17.10
CA ALA A 69 -12.98 -35.77 18.31
C ALA A 69 -12.55 -36.57 19.55
N GLY A 70 -12.54 -37.90 19.49
CA GLY A 70 -12.11 -38.74 20.61
C GLY A 70 -10.60 -38.70 20.87
N GLN A 71 -9.80 -38.46 19.83
CA GLN A 71 -8.33 -38.50 19.90
C GLN A 71 -7.67 -37.12 19.94
N GLN A 72 -8.45 -36.04 20.00
CA GLN A 72 -7.95 -34.66 19.99
C GLN A 72 -6.89 -34.43 21.08
N HIS A 73 -7.19 -34.80 22.33
CA HIS A 73 -6.28 -34.56 23.46
C HIS A 73 -4.95 -35.32 23.32
N GLU A 74 -4.98 -36.60 22.94
CA GLU A 74 -3.78 -37.40 22.71
C GLU A 74 -2.94 -36.87 21.55
N TRP A 75 -3.61 -36.38 20.49
CA TRP A 75 -2.96 -35.74 19.36
C TRP A 75 -2.24 -34.45 19.76
N LEU A 76 -2.91 -33.53 20.48
CA LEU A 76 -2.28 -32.31 20.98
C LEU A 76 -1.10 -32.64 21.90
N ARG A 77 -1.26 -33.62 22.80
CA ARG A 77 -0.20 -34.07 23.70
C ARG A 77 1.00 -34.59 22.92
N PHE A 78 0.80 -35.39 21.88
CA PHE A 78 1.88 -35.84 21.00
C PHE A 78 2.59 -34.66 20.32
N VAL A 79 1.83 -33.74 19.70
CA VAL A 79 2.41 -32.59 18.99
C VAL A 79 3.20 -31.68 19.94
N LEU A 80 2.59 -31.24 21.05
CA LEU A 80 3.22 -30.30 21.97
C LEU A 80 4.35 -30.93 22.78
N ASN A 81 4.16 -32.15 23.28
CA ASN A 81 5.11 -32.77 24.21
C ASN A 81 6.22 -33.55 23.49
N GLU A 82 5.89 -34.36 22.48
CA GLU A 82 6.87 -35.22 21.80
C GLU A 82 7.47 -34.57 20.55
N LEU A 83 6.64 -33.98 19.68
CA LEU A 83 7.12 -33.39 18.42
C LEU A 83 7.85 -32.05 18.65
N LEU A 84 7.26 -31.13 19.43
CA LEU A 84 7.90 -29.87 19.81
C LEU A 84 8.84 -30.01 21.01
N GLY A 85 8.73 -31.11 21.76
CA GLY A 85 9.61 -31.42 22.88
C GLY A 85 9.39 -30.56 24.12
N TRP A 86 8.19 -29.99 24.33
CA TRP A 86 7.97 -29.05 25.43
C TRP A 86 8.12 -29.69 26.82
N GLY A 87 7.81 -30.98 26.99
CA GLY A 87 8.17 -31.71 28.21
C GLY A 87 7.52 -31.13 29.47
N ASP A 88 8.33 -31.01 30.52
CA ASP A 88 7.99 -30.39 31.81
C ASP A 88 7.67 -28.88 31.74
N ALA A 89 7.87 -28.23 30.59
CA ALA A 89 7.49 -26.83 30.38
C ALA A 89 6.00 -26.66 30.01
N LEU A 90 5.31 -27.74 29.62
CA LEU A 90 3.91 -27.71 29.17
C LEU A 90 2.96 -27.98 30.36
N HIS A 91 2.06 -27.04 30.62
CA HIS A 91 1.06 -27.13 31.68
C HIS A 91 -0.36 -27.14 31.10
N TRP A 92 -1.21 -28.03 31.63
CA TRP A 92 -2.63 -28.16 31.27
C TRP A 92 -3.56 -27.81 32.44
N ASP A 93 -3.09 -27.98 33.67
CA ASP A 93 -3.88 -27.85 34.89
C ASP A 93 -3.62 -26.50 35.59
N ASP A 94 -4.55 -26.10 36.47
CA ASP A 94 -4.47 -24.90 37.33
C ASP A 94 -4.30 -23.55 36.59
N LEU A 95 -4.66 -23.50 35.31
CA LEU A 95 -4.52 -22.30 34.48
C LEU A 95 -5.57 -21.23 34.78
N ASP A 96 -6.78 -21.62 35.17
CA ASP A 96 -7.90 -20.69 35.38
C ASP A 96 -7.67 -19.70 36.54
N GLY A 97 -6.98 -20.15 37.60
CA GLY A 97 -6.70 -19.30 38.76
C GLY A 97 -5.65 -18.22 38.50
N SER A 98 -4.66 -18.52 37.64
CA SER A 98 -3.52 -17.63 37.38
C SER A 98 -3.62 -16.86 36.06
N LEU A 99 -4.28 -17.44 35.06
CA LEU A 99 -4.33 -16.94 33.68
C LEU A 99 -5.77 -16.82 33.13
N GLY A 100 -6.79 -17.22 33.90
CA GLY A 100 -8.19 -16.98 33.55
C GLY A 100 -8.58 -15.51 33.69
N ILE A 101 -9.40 -15.03 32.77
CA ILE A 101 -9.94 -13.66 32.81
C ILE A 101 -11.44 -13.68 32.55
N ASP A 102 -12.18 -12.84 33.25
CA ASP A 102 -13.60 -12.64 32.99
C ASP A 102 -13.76 -11.50 31.98
N VAL A 103 -14.28 -11.82 30.80
CA VAL A 103 -14.63 -10.83 29.76
C VAL A 103 -16.08 -10.45 29.97
N ALA A 104 -16.29 -9.46 30.85
CA ALA A 104 -17.61 -9.03 31.31
C ALA A 104 -18.55 -8.61 30.17
N GLU A 105 -18.02 -8.03 29.08
CA GLU A 105 -18.75 -7.59 27.88
C GLU A 105 -19.51 -8.73 27.19
N HIS A 106 -18.99 -9.96 27.30
CA HIS A 106 -19.56 -11.13 26.64
C HIS A 106 -20.07 -12.20 27.61
N ASP A 107 -19.92 -11.98 28.93
CA ASP A 107 -20.21 -12.97 29.98
C ASP A 107 -19.52 -14.32 29.69
N VAL A 108 -18.28 -14.19 29.24
CA VAL A 108 -17.41 -15.31 28.89
C VAL A 108 -16.18 -15.23 29.78
N ARG A 109 -15.92 -16.30 30.52
CA ARG A 109 -14.61 -16.51 31.15
C ARG A 109 -13.68 -17.12 30.11
N LEU A 110 -12.59 -16.42 29.82
CA LEU A 110 -11.52 -16.92 28.96
C LEU A 110 -10.45 -17.58 29.82
N THR A 111 -10.18 -18.84 29.51
CA THR A 111 -9.17 -19.63 30.19
C THR A 111 -8.30 -20.29 29.11
N PRO A 112 -6.96 -20.15 29.17
CA PRO A 112 -6.09 -20.91 28.28
C PRO A 112 -6.23 -22.40 28.55
N ALA A 113 -6.23 -23.21 27.49
CA ALA A 113 -6.31 -24.67 27.56
C ALA A 113 -4.97 -25.31 27.93
N PHE A 114 -3.86 -24.64 27.57
CA PHE A 114 -2.51 -25.02 27.96
C PHE A 114 -1.62 -23.79 28.05
N ALA A 115 -0.47 -23.88 28.72
CA ALA A 115 0.53 -22.83 28.76
C ALA A 115 1.94 -23.42 28.67
N LEU A 116 2.83 -22.70 28.00
CA LEU A 116 4.26 -22.99 28.00
C LEU A 116 4.95 -22.08 29.03
N VAL A 117 5.44 -22.67 30.10
CA VAL A 117 6.03 -21.97 31.25
C VAL A 117 7.52 -22.31 31.34
N GLU A 118 8.31 -21.40 31.91
CA GLU A 118 9.72 -21.65 32.17
C GLU A 118 9.93 -22.92 33.03
N PRO A 119 10.83 -23.84 32.63
CA PRO A 119 11.00 -25.12 33.33
C PRO A 119 11.32 -24.94 34.82
N GLY A 120 10.51 -25.53 35.69
CA GLY A 120 10.71 -25.48 37.15
C GLY A 120 10.06 -24.28 37.85
N GLU A 121 9.36 -23.41 37.12
CA GLU A 121 8.63 -22.26 37.67
C GLU A 121 7.12 -22.53 37.81
N ASP A 122 6.46 -21.74 38.66
CA ASP A 122 4.99 -21.77 38.78
C ASP A 122 4.32 -21.10 37.57
N VAL A 123 3.08 -21.50 37.27
CA VAL A 123 2.23 -20.86 36.25
C VAL A 123 1.84 -19.44 36.69
N LYS A 124 2.53 -18.44 36.15
CA LYS A 124 2.26 -17.01 36.34
C LYS A 124 2.52 -16.26 35.02
N PRO A 125 1.90 -15.09 34.77
CA PRO A 125 2.14 -14.33 33.55
C PRO A 125 3.63 -14.08 33.23
N ALA A 126 4.44 -13.70 34.23
CA ALA A 126 5.86 -13.39 34.05
C ALA A 126 6.75 -14.59 33.66
N THR A 127 6.37 -15.80 34.05
CA THR A 127 7.10 -17.05 33.77
C THR A 127 6.54 -17.77 32.55
N THR A 128 5.39 -17.32 32.03
CA THR A 128 4.76 -17.88 30.84
C THR A 128 5.41 -17.31 29.57
N ARG A 129 5.60 -18.15 28.56
CA ARG A 129 6.20 -17.79 27.26
C ARG A 129 5.23 -17.90 26.10
N LEU A 130 4.20 -18.75 26.23
CA LEU A 130 3.15 -18.91 25.23
C LEU A 130 1.85 -19.38 25.90
N LEU A 131 0.72 -18.85 25.45
CA LEU A 131 -0.63 -19.28 25.87
C LEU A 131 -1.29 -20.15 24.80
N GLY A 132 -1.99 -21.19 25.21
CA GLY A 132 -2.65 -22.14 24.33
C GLY A 132 -4.16 -22.08 24.43
N LEU A 133 -4.87 -22.22 23.31
CA LEU A 133 -6.33 -22.36 23.31
C LEU A 133 -6.76 -23.52 22.42
N THR A 134 -7.60 -24.41 22.96
CA THR A 134 -8.11 -25.58 22.23
C THR A 134 -9.56 -25.34 21.83
N CYS A 135 -9.84 -25.48 20.53
CA CYS A 135 -11.14 -25.33 19.93
C CYS A 135 -11.87 -26.69 19.85
N ALA A 136 -13.18 -26.68 19.64
CA ALA A 136 -13.91 -27.91 19.36
C ALA A 136 -13.38 -28.55 18.06
N PRO A 137 -13.29 -29.89 17.97
CA PRO A 137 -12.81 -30.59 16.78
C PRO A 137 -13.55 -30.15 15.51
N GLY A 138 -12.82 -29.79 14.46
CA GLY A 138 -13.40 -29.32 13.20
C GLY A 138 -13.82 -27.84 13.20
N THR A 139 -13.41 -27.05 14.20
CA THR A 139 -13.61 -25.59 14.23
C THR A 139 -12.27 -24.92 13.93
N GLN A 140 -12.15 -24.21 12.80
CA GLN A 140 -10.90 -23.50 12.51
C GLN A 140 -10.61 -22.44 13.59
N PRO A 141 -9.38 -22.30 14.11
CA PRO A 141 -9.07 -21.32 15.16
C PRO A 141 -9.25 -19.85 14.73
N THR A 142 -9.23 -19.58 13.44
CA THR A 142 -9.47 -18.27 12.81
C THR A 142 -10.94 -18.03 12.48
N ALA A 143 -11.81 -19.00 12.76
CA ALA A 143 -13.21 -18.91 12.48
C ALA A 143 -14.05 -18.49 13.68
N ARG A 144 -15.24 -17.97 13.39
CA ARG A 144 -16.21 -17.65 14.43
C ARG A 144 -16.69 -18.94 15.11
N ILE A 145 -16.81 -18.87 16.45
CA ILE A 145 -17.34 -19.98 17.24
C ILE A 145 -18.86 -20.08 17.05
N ALA A 146 -19.33 -21.19 16.49
CA ALA A 146 -20.75 -21.44 16.24
C ALA A 146 -21.58 -21.33 17.55
N GLY A 147 -22.68 -20.56 17.49
CA GLY A 147 -23.56 -20.34 18.64
C GLY A 147 -23.01 -19.40 19.71
N SER A 148 -21.82 -18.82 19.54
CA SER A 148 -21.28 -17.84 20.48
C SER A 148 -21.83 -16.43 20.21
N ALA A 149 -22.29 -15.77 21.28
CA ALA A 149 -22.73 -14.37 21.25
C ALA A 149 -21.57 -13.41 20.95
N TRP A 150 -20.36 -13.75 21.39
CA TRP A 150 -19.15 -12.99 21.08
C TRP A 150 -18.62 -13.36 19.69
N ALA A 151 -18.57 -12.37 18.80
CA ALA A 151 -18.10 -12.53 17.42
C ALA A 151 -16.60 -12.88 17.31
N ALA A 152 -15.82 -12.68 18.37
CA ALA A 152 -14.39 -12.98 18.38
C ALA A 152 -14.13 -14.47 18.14
N THR A 153 -13.21 -14.70 17.21
CA THR A 153 -12.65 -16.00 16.86
C THR A 153 -11.77 -16.54 18.01
N PRO A 154 -11.45 -17.84 18.04
CA PRO A 154 -10.49 -18.38 19.00
C PRO A 154 -9.14 -17.65 19.02
N VAL A 155 -8.62 -17.22 17.85
CA VAL A 155 -7.40 -16.40 17.78
C VAL A 155 -7.58 -15.01 18.36
N ASP A 156 -8.72 -14.34 18.16
CA ASP A 156 -9.00 -13.02 18.76
C ASP A 156 -9.06 -13.11 20.29
N ARG A 157 -9.74 -14.14 20.81
CA ARG A 157 -9.83 -14.43 22.24
C ARG A 157 -8.46 -14.72 22.84
N LEU A 158 -7.64 -15.49 22.12
CA LEU A 158 -6.27 -15.78 22.54
C LEU A 158 -5.38 -14.53 22.50
N ALA A 159 -5.51 -13.69 21.47
CA ALA A 159 -4.80 -12.42 21.39
C ALA A 159 -5.19 -11.49 22.55
N HIS A 160 -6.45 -11.49 22.96
CA HIS A 160 -6.92 -10.75 24.13
C HIS A 160 -6.27 -11.29 25.43
N LEU A 161 -6.26 -12.61 25.64
CA LEU A 161 -5.54 -13.25 26.76
C LEU A 161 -4.06 -12.86 26.80
N CYS A 162 -3.39 -12.94 25.65
CA CYS A 162 -1.99 -12.57 25.47
C CYS A 162 -1.71 -11.12 25.92
N ARG A 163 -2.55 -10.17 25.49
CA ARG A 163 -2.38 -8.74 25.83
C ARG A 163 -2.61 -8.45 27.31
N VAL A 164 -3.63 -9.06 27.92
CA VAL A 164 -3.94 -8.87 29.34
C VAL A 164 -2.79 -9.38 30.21
N HIS A 165 -2.24 -10.55 29.89
CA HIS A 165 -1.16 -11.19 30.65
C HIS A 165 0.24 -10.75 30.24
N GLN A 166 0.39 -9.90 29.22
CA GLN A 166 1.67 -9.49 28.65
C GLN A 166 2.52 -10.68 28.17
N VAL A 167 1.85 -11.71 27.65
CA VAL A 167 2.48 -12.87 26.99
C VAL A 167 2.22 -12.73 25.50
N GLU A 168 3.20 -12.28 24.73
CA GLU A 168 2.96 -11.88 23.34
C GLU A 168 2.66 -13.03 22.38
N LEU A 169 2.93 -14.29 22.74
CA LEU A 169 2.71 -15.45 21.87
C LEU A 169 1.52 -16.30 22.34
N GLY A 170 0.73 -16.74 21.37
CA GLY A 170 -0.36 -17.68 21.54
C GLY A 170 -0.34 -18.80 20.50
N LEU A 171 -0.91 -19.96 20.82
CA LEU A 171 -1.20 -21.03 19.88
C LEU A 171 -2.64 -21.54 20.04
N ALA A 172 -3.50 -21.25 19.06
CA ALA A 172 -4.88 -21.74 19.03
C ALA A 172 -5.00 -22.95 18.09
N THR A 173 -5.71 -24.00 18.49
CA THR A 173 -5.84 -25.20 17.64
C THR A 173 -7.10 -26.01 17.90
N ASP A 174 -7.64 -26.67 16.88
CA ASP A 174 -8.64 -27.75 17.00
C ASP A 174 -8.02 -29.15 16.82
N GLY A 175 -6.69 -29.23 16.73
CA GLY A 175 -5.94 -30.43 16.38
C GLY A 175 -5.56 -30.49 14.90
N ARG A 176 -6.42 -30.03 14.00
CA ARG A 176 -6.10 -29.94 12.57
C ARG A 176 -5.34 -28.65 12.29
N TRP A 177 -5.99 -27.53 12.56
CA TRP A 177 -5.48 -26.21 12.26
C TRP A 177 -4.71 -25.69 13.47
N TRP A 178 -3.50 -25.21 13.26
CA TRP A 178 -2.66 -24.63 14.30
C TRP A 178 -2.39 -23.18 13.97
N ALA A 179 -3.02 -22.26 14.69
CA ALA A 179 -2.85 -20.83 14.50
C ALA A 179 -1.88 -20.27 15.55
N LEU A 180 -0.68 -19.92 15.11
CA LEU A 180 0.28 -19.15 15.89
C LEU A 180 -0.15 -17.69 15.91
N VAL A 181 -0.29 -17.12 17.10
CA VAL A 181 -0.71 -15.74 17.34
C VAL A 181 0.46 -14.98 17.95
N TRP A 182 0.76 -13.80 17.40
CA TRP A 182 1.63 -12.81 18.03
C TRP A 182 0.82 -11.54 18.29
N ALA A 183 0.67 -11.18 19.57
CA ALA A 183 -0.16 -10.08 20.03
C ALA A 183 0.65 -9.14 20.93
N PRO A 184 1.55 -8.32 20.36
CA PRO A 184 2.32 -7.34 21.12
C PRO A 184 1.40 -6.29 21.75
N ARG A 185 1.80 -5.74 22.90
CA ARG A 185 1.02 -4.72 23.60
C ARG A 185 0.93 -3.45 22.77
N GLY A 186 -0.29 -3.02 22.45
CA GLY A 186 -0.53 -1.84 21.59
C GLY A 186 -0.08 -2.02 20.14
N GLY A 187 0.19 -3.26 19.70
CA GLY A 187 0.51 -3.58 18.30
C GLY A 187 -0.50 -4.52 17.66
N VAL A 188 -0.36 -4.66 16.34
CA VAL A 188 -1.21 -5.51 15.48
C VAL A 188 -1.07 -6.98 15.87
N THR A 189 -2.18 -7.70 15.91
CA THR A 189 -2.15 -9.16 16.04
C THR A 189 -1.68 -9.76 14.72
N THR A 190 -0.61 -10.54 14.73
CA THR A 190 -0.23 -11.39 13.60
C THR A 190 -0.72 -12.81 13.85
N THR A 191 -1.29 -13.46 12.84
CA THR A 191 -1.68 -14.86 12.90
C THR A 191 -1.09 -15.64 11.75
N VAL A 192 -0.55 -16.83 12.03
CA VAL A 192 -0.10 -17.79 11.01
C VAL A 192 -0.74 -19.15 11.23
N VAL A 193 -1.40 -19.69 10.20
CA VAL A 193 -2.14 -20.95 10.29
C VAL A 193 -1.42 -22.07 9.55
N PHE A 194 -1.24 -23.20 10.23
CA PHE A 194 -0.68 -24.44 9.70
C PHE A 194 -1.77 -25.53 9.65
N ASP A 195 -1.93 -26.22 8.51
CA ASP A 195 -2.81 -27.39 8.40
C ASP A 195 -2.02 -28.67 8.71
N ALA A 196 -2.43 -29.39 9.76
CA ALA A 196 -1.77 -30.62 10.17
C ALA A 196 -2.20 -31.86 9.37
N VAL A 197 -3.31 -31.80 8.61
CA VAL A 197 -3.83 -32.96 7.84
C VAL A 197 -2.82 -33.50 6.83
N SER A 198 -1.99 -32.61 6.27
CA SER A 198 -1.04 -32.97 5.23
C SER A 198 0.40 -33.18 5.73
N TRP A 199 0.68 -32.99 7.04
CA TRP A 199 2.03 -33.14 7.62
C TRP A 199 2.72 -34.50 7.36
N PRO A 200 2.00 -35.65 7.24
CA PRO A 200 2.62 -36.92 6.88
C PRO A 200 3.13 -37.00 5.42
N GLU A 201 2.62 -36.14 4.54
CA GLU A 201 2.88 -36.14 3.12
C GLU A 201 4.26 -35.59 2.78
N ALA A 202 4.82 -36.03 1.65
CA ALA A 202 6.14 -35.56 1.23
C ALA A 202 6.14 -34.12 0.71
N ALA A 203 5.01 -33.66 0.15
CA ALA A 203 4.85 -32.33 -0.43
C ALA A 203 4.89 -31.22 0.64
N GLU A 204 4.37 -31.50 1.83
CA GLU A 204 4.17 -30.53 2.92
C GLU A 204 5.26 -30.63 4.01
N ARG A 205 6.37 -31.30 3.65
CA ARG A 205 7.46 -31.55 4.59
C ARG A 205 8.12 -30.27 5.09
N GLU A 206 8.16 -29.23 4.26
CA GLU A 206 8.77 -27.96 4.64
C GLU A 206 7.88 -27.16 5.59
N VAL A 207 6.55 -27.24 5.46
CA VAL A 207 5.60 -26.65 6.41
C VAL A 207 5.73 -27.28 7.80
N LEU A 208 5.78 -28.63 7.88
CA LEU A 208 6.03 -29.33 9.14
C LEU A 208 7.38 -28.93 9.76
N ARG A 209 8.45 -28.86 8.95
CA ARG A 209 9.76 -28.45 9.43
C ARG A 209 9.76 -27.00 9.92
N ALA A 210 9.06 -26.10 9.25
CA ALA A 210 8.90 -24.72 9.69
C ALA A 210 8.17 -24.65 11.03
N PHE A 211 7.04 -25.34 11.16
CA PHE A 211 6.29 -25.43 12.42
C PHE A 211 7.17 -25.88 13.60
N VAL A 212 7.92 -26.97 13.42
CA VAL A 212 8.84 -27.48 14.45
C VAL A 212 10.00 -26.51 14.72
N SER A 213 10.60 -25.94 13.67
CA SER A 213 11.73 -25.01 13.80
C SER A 213 11.34 -23.74 14.57
N LEU A 214 10.10 -23.26 14.39
CA LEU A 214 9.59 -22.06 15.05
C LEU A 214 9.20 -22.31 16.51
N LEU A 215 8.62 -23.48 16.81
CA LEU A 215 7.95 -23.74 18.08
C LEU A 215 8.63 -24.80 18.96
N CYS A 216 9.74 -25.41 18.56
CA CYS A 216 10.40 -26.40 19.43
C CYS A 216 10.94 -25.77 20.72
N ARG A 217 11.07 -26.58 21.77
CA ARG A 217 11.50 -26.12 23.11
C ARG A 217 12.77 -25.27 23.11
N SER A 218 13.75 -25.62 22.28
CA SER A 218 15.03 -24.91 22.21
C SER A 218 14.86 -23.44 21.80
N ARG A 219 13.81 -23.10 21.05
CA ARG A 219 13.50 -21.73 20.62
C ARG A 219 13.05 -20.81 21.74
N PHE A 220 12.47 -21.37 22.79
CA PHE A 220 12.00 -20.60 23.94
C PHE A 220 13.08 -20.48 25.02
N PHE A 221 13.89 -21.53 25.22
CA PHE A 221 14.79 -21.63 26.38
C PHE A 221 16.27 -21.87 26.04
N GLY A 222 16.58 -22.28 24.81
CA GLY A 222 17.93 -22.69 24.40
C GLY A 222 18.69 -21.67 23.54
N VAL A 223 18.04 -20.57 23.14
CA VAL A 223 18.62 -19.52 22.30
C VAL A 223 18.63 -18.16 23.01
N PRO A 224 19.56 -17.25 22.65
CA PRO A 224 19.57 -15.87 23.13
C PRO A 224 18.23 -15.16 22.88
N GLU A 225 17.92 -14.15 23.69
CA GLU A 225 16.65 -13.43 23.61
C GLU A 225 16.44 -12.77 22.25
N GLU A 226 17.48 -12.19 21.65
CA GLU A 226 17.44 -11.59 20.31
C GLU A 226 17.14 -12.60 19.19
N GLU A 227 17.36 -13.89 19.44
CA GLU A 227 17.04 -14.96 18.50
C GLU A 227 15.68 -15.59 18.79
N ARG A 228 14.96 -15.24 19.86
CA ARG A 228 13.63 -15.81 20.15
C ARG A 228 12.57 -15.28 19.20
N LEU A 229 11.49 -16.06 19.02
CA LEU A 229 10.45 -15.78 18.02
C LEU A 229 9.85 -14.37 18.12
N VAL A 230 9.58 -13.85 19.34
CA VAL A 230 9.09 -12.47 19.55
C VAL A 230 10.07 -11.43 18.99
N ALA A 231 11.36 -11.53 19.32
CA ALA A 231 12.38 -10.61 18.83
C ALA A 231 12.54 -10.70 17.30
N LEU A 232 12.42 -11.90 16.72
CA LEU A 232 12.47 -12.10 15.27
C LEU A 232 11.26 -11.51 14.53
N LEU A 233 10.07 -11.61 15.12
CA LEU A 233 8.85 -11.00 14.61
C LEU A 233 8.95 -9.48 14.66
N ALA A 234 9.39 -8.91 15.79
CA ALA A 234 9.66 -7.48 15.91
C ALA A 234 10.67 -6.99 14.85
N LYS A 235 11.81 -7.68 14.70
CA LYS A 235 12.82 -7.36 13.67
C LYS A 235 12.29 -7.46 12.23
N SER A 236 11.31 -8.33 11.99
CA SER A 236 10.70 -8.47 10.66
C SER A 236 9.67 -7.38 10.36
N LYS A 237 8.98 -6.87 11.39
CA LYS A 237 8.12 -5.69 11.28
C LYS A 237 8.95 -4.47 10.85
N ASP A 238 10.09 -4.24 11.50
CA ASP A 238 10.99 -3.14 11.14
C ASP A 238 11.47 -3.26 9.67
N ASN A 239 11.77 -4.48 9.21
CA ASN A 239 12.12 -4.73 7.81
C ASN A 239 10.99 -4.40 6.82
N GLN A 240 9.71 -4.46 7.20
CA GLN A 240 8.59 -4.09 6.32
C GLN A 240 8.45 -2.57 6.21
N GLU A 241 8.66 -1.85 7.31
CA GLU A 241 8.73 -0.37 7.30
C GLU A 241 9.88 0.10 6.38
N ASP A 242 11.06 -0.52 6.51
CA ASP A 242 12.21 -0.28 5.62
C ASP A 242 11.88 -0.52 4.13
N VAL A 243 11.08 -1.55 3.82
CA VAL A 243 10.66 -1.84 2.44
C VAL A 243 9.78 -0.72 1.89
N THR A 244 8.81 -0.25 2.66
CA THR A 244 7.92 0.84 2.22
C THR A 244 8.65 2.17 2.07
N GLU A 245 9.59 2.50 2.96
CA GLU A 245 10.42 3.70 2.84
C GLU A 245 11.31 3.64 1.60
N ALA A 246 12.02 2.52 1.41
CA ALA A 246 12.88 2.33 0.24
C ALA A 246 12.08 2.35 -1.08
N LEU A 247 10.89 1.75 -1.10
CA LEU A 247 10.00 1.78 -2.26
C LEU A 247 9.55 3.21 -2.58
N GLY A 248 9.18 4.00 -1.57
CA GLY A 248 8.84 5.42 -1.72
C GLY A 248 9.95 6.22 -2.43
N VAL A 249 11.20 6.05 -1.98
CA VAL A 249 12.37 6.72 -2.59
C VAL A 249 12.58 6.26 -4.03
N GLN A 250 12.49 4.96 -4.31
CA GLN A 250 12.68 4.44 -5.66
C GLN A 250 11.59 4.90 -6.63
N VAL A 251 10.33 4.91 -6.20
CA VAL A 251 9.22 5.42 -7.01
C VAL A 251 9.38 6.91 -7.29
N ARG A 252 9.80 7.70 -6.30
CA ARG A 252 10.17 9.11 -6.54
C ARG A 252 11.22 9.22 -7.64
N GLN A 253 12.34 8.49 -7.52
CA GLN A 253 13.41 8.54 -8.51
C GLN A 253 12.94 8.08 -9.91
N ALA A 254 11.98 7.15 -10.00
CA ALA A 254 11.38 6.75 -11.26
C ALA A 254 10.51 7.87 -11.86
N VAL A 255 9.76 8.59 -11.03
CA VAL A 255 9.03 9.80 -11.45
C VAL A 255 10.00 10.89 -11.91
N GLU A 256 11.10 11.14 -11.19
CA GLU A 256 12.13 12.09 -11.62
C GLU A 256 12.70 11.73 -12.99
N LEU A 257 13.00 10.44 -13.20
CA LEU A 257 13.52 9.93 -14.47
C LEU A 257 12.51 10.14 -15.61
N LEU A 258 11.22 9.83 -15.37
CA LEU A 258 10.16 9.99 -16.35
C LEU A 258 9.91 11.47 -16.69
N VAL A 259 9.86 12.35 -15.69
CA VAL A 259 9.75 13.82 -15.91
C VAL A 259 10.94 14.31 -16.74
N GLY A 260 12.15 13.87 -16.42
CA GLY A 260 13.33 14.18 -17.20
C GLY A 260 13.26 13.66 -18.64
N ALA A 261 12.74 12.45 -18.87
CA ALA A 261 12.57 11.87 -20.20
C ALA A 261 11.54 12.65 -21.03
N ILE A 262 10.38 12.96 -20.46
CA ILE A 262 9.34 13.79 -21.11
C ILE A 262 9.91 15.18 -21.41
N GLY A 263 10.66 15.79 -20.50
CA GLY A 263 11.30 17.08 -20.72
C GLY A 263 12.31 17.07 -21.88
N ARG A 264 13.12 16.01 -22.02
CA ARG A 264 14.02 15.83 -23.17
C ARG A 264 13.25 15.64 -24.48
N ALA A 265 12.15 14.89 -24.46
CA ALA A 265 11.28 14.70 -25.60
C ALA A 265 10.61 16.03 -26.03
N ASP A 266 10.12 16.84 -25.07
CA ASP A 266 9.56 18.18 -25.29
C ASP A 266 10.55 19.11 -25.99
N VAL A 267 11.79 19.20 -25.48
CA VAL A 267 12.83 20.03 -26.07
C VAL A 267 13.13 19.59 -27.51
N ARG A 268 13.32 18.29 -27.73
CA ARG A 268 13.62 17.73 -29.06
C ARG A 268 12.47 17.95 -30.05
N ASP A 269 11.22 17.75 -29.64
CA ASP A 269 10.05 17.97 -30.50
C ASP A 269 9.94 19.44 -30.91
N ARG A 270 10.15 20.37 -29.97
CA ARG A 270 10.17 21.82 -30.25
C ARG A 270 11.29 22.22 -31.20
N GLU A 271 12.48 21.65 -31.06
CA GLU A 271 13.61 21.87 -31.97
C GLU A 271 13.30 21.41 -33.41
N LEU A 272 12.48 20.36 -33.54
CA LEU A 272 12.00 19.85 -34.84
C LEU A 272 10.76 20.60 -35.37
N GLY A 273 10.28 21.64 -34.67
CA GLY A 273 9.13 22.44 -35.06
C GLY A 273 7.77 21.87 -34.65
N GLY A 274 7.75 20.87 -33.76
CA GLY A 274 6.54 20.32 -33.16
C GLY A 274 5.91 21.22 -32.08
N ARG A 275 4.80 20.76 -31.49
CA ARG A 275 4.07 21.50 -30.44
C ARG A 275 4.66 21.27 -29.04
N GLY A 276 5.48 20.24 -28.87
CA GLY A 276 5.95 19.76 -27.57
C GLY A 276 4.78 19.53 -26.62
N LEU A 277 4.96 19.92 -25.37
CA LEU A 277 3.93 19.87 -24.32
C LEU A 277 2.79 20.89 -24.48
N GLY A 278 2.83 21.76 -25.51
CA GLY A 278 1.84 22.83 -25.67
C GLY A 278 1.80 23.76 -24.46
N ASP A 279 0.60 23.93 -23.88
CA ASP A 279 0.35 24.81 -22.73
C ASP A 279 0.52 24.10 -21.37
N ALA A 280 0.92 22.82 -21.38
CA ALA A 280 1.10 22.06 -20.14
C ALA A 280 2.24 22.62 -19.30
N THR A 281 1.99 22.77 -18.00
CA THR A 281 2.97 23.28 -17.05
C THR A 281 3.93 22.17 -16.58
N ALA A 282 5.03 22.55 -15.92
CA ALA A 282 5.91 21.56 -15.30
C ALA A 282 5.19 20.74 -14.22
N HIS A 283 4.23 21.36 -13.51
CA HIS A 283 3.33 20.70 -12.58
C HIS A 283 2.46 19.64 -13.28
N ASP A 284 1.90 19.94 -14.46
CA ASP A 284 1.11 18.97 -15.22
C ASP A 284 1.93 17.76 -15.66
N VAL A 285 3.19 17.97 -16.06
CA VAL A 285 4.09 16.86 -16.42
C VAL A 285 4.39 16.01 -15.21
N TYR A 286 4.71 16.62 -14.06
CA TYR A 286 4.92 15.91 -12.81
C TYR A 286 3.71 15.07 -12.42
N ARG A 287 2.51 15.65 -12.44
CA ARG A 287 1.25 14.95 -12.19
C ARG A 287 1.07 13.77 -13.15
N SER A 288 1.32 13.95 -14.45
CA SER A 288 1.22 12.88 -15.44
C SER A 288 2.20 11.72 -15.17
N ALA A 289 3.43 12.03 -14.73
CA ALA A 289 4.42 11.02 -14.41
C ALA A 289 4.03 10.20 -13.17
N VAL A 290 3.48 10.86 -12.15
CA VAL A 290 2.95 10.16 -10.97
C VAL A 290 1.74 9.29 -11.33
N THR A 291 0.80 9.79 -12.15
CA THR A 291 -0.33 8.99 -12.66
C THR A 291 0.17 7.76 -13.42
N VAL A 292 1.20 7.87 -14.26
CA VAL A 292 1.77 6.71 -14.96
C VAL A 292 2.32 5.68 -13.97
N MET A 293 3.02 6.10 -12.92
CA MET A 293 3.50 5.18 -11.89
C MET A 293 2.35 4.51 -11.12
N MET A 294 1.27 5.24 -10.83
CA MET A 294 0.05 4.68 -10.21
C MET A 294 -0.62 3.63 -11.12
N ARG A 295 -0.73 3.92 -12.42
CA ARG A 295 -1.23 2.95 -13.41
C ARG A 295 -0.39 1.67 -13.43
N ILE A 296 0.94 1.79 -13.39
CA ILE A 296 1.83 0.61 -13.38
C ILE A 296 1.61 -0.24 -12.12
N VAL A 297 1.60 0.36 -10.93
CA VAL A 297 1.37 -0.40 -9.68
C VAL A 297 0.00 -1.06 -9.68
N PHE A 298 -1.02 -0.35 -10.15
CA PHE A 298 -2.34 -0.91 -10.34
C PHE A 298 -2.32 -2.15 -11.24
N LEU A 299 -1.67 -2.06 -12.40
CA LEU A 299 -1.59 -3.18 -13.35
C LEU A 299 -0.88 -4.39 -12.76
N LEU A 300 0.22 -4.18 -12.03
CA LEU A 300 0.96 -5.27 -11.39
C LEU A 300 0.11 -5.96 -10.32
N PHE A 301 -0.64 -5.18 -9.53
CA PHE A 301 -1.61 -5.72 -8.58
C PHE A 301 -2.75 -6.48 -9.27
N ALA A 302 -3.31 -5.92 -10.34
CA ALA A 302 -4.40 -6.52 -11.09
C ALA A 302 -3.98 -7.82 -11.81
N GLU A 303 -2.74 -7.91 -12.29
CA GLU A 303 -2.16 -9.14 -12.85
C GLU A 303 -1.99 -10.24 -11.79
N GLU A 304 -1.43 -9.91 -10.61
CA GLU A 304 -1.21 -10.91 -9.54
C GLU A 304 -2.51 -11.46 -8.93
N ARG A 305 -3.59 -10.68 -8.97
CA ARG A 305 -4.93 -11.10 -8.50
C ARG A 305 -5.83 -11.66 -9.62
N ALA A 306 -5.27 -11.95 -10.79
CA ALA A 306 -6.00 -12.51 -11.95
C ALA A 306 -7.23 -11.69 -12.38
N LEU A 307 -7.17 -10.37 -12.23
CA LEU A 307 -8.21 -9.43 -12.65
C LEU A 307 -8.07 -9.03 -14.11
N LEU A 308 -6.83 -8.95 -14.57
CA LEU A 308 -6.50 -8.89 -15.98
C LEU A 308 -6.33 -10.33 -16.50
N PRO A 309 -6.55 -10.59 -17.80
CA PRO A 309 -6.49 -11.92 -18.39
C PRO A 309 -5.03 -12.40 -18.51
N ALA A 310 -4.32 -12.49 -17.38
CA ALA A 310 -2.92 -12.91 -17.26
C ALA A 310 -2.73 -14.41 -17.57
N ASP A 311 -3.82 -15.17 -17.68
CA ASP A 311 -3.84 -16.54 -18.20
C ASP A 311 -3.91 -16.60 -19.74
N ASN A 312 -4.21 -15.49 -20.41
CA ASN A 312 -4.30 -15.42 -21.86
C ASN A 312 -2.92 -15.20 -22.50
N ASP A 313 -2.52 -16.09 -23.41
CA ASP A 313 -1.22 -16.04 -24.09
C ASP A 313 -0.95 -14.71 -24.82
N LEU A 314 -1.98 -14.13 -25.46
CA LEU A 314 -1.86 -12.87 -26.19
C LEU A 314 -1.65 -11.71 -25.21
N TYR A 315 -2.40 -11.67 -24.11
CA TYR A 315 -2.21 -10.68 -23.06
C TYR A 315 -0.82 -10.79 -22.46
N MET A 316 -0.42 -11.99 -22.05
CA MET A 316 0.87 -12.25 -21.43
C MET A 316 2.03 -11.82 -22.31
N THR A 317 1.94 -12.04 -23.62
CA THR A 317 3.05 -11.75 -24.54
C THR A 317 3.06 -10.30 -25.02
N ALA A 318 1.88 -9.69 -25.24
CA ALA A 318 1.78 -8.39 -25.90
C ALA A 318 1.44 -7.23 -24.96
N TYR A 319 0.90 -7.50 -23.76
CA TYR A 319 0.40 -6.46 -22.85
C TYR A 319 1.03 -6.52 -21.47
N SER A 320 1.20 -7.70 -20.85
CA SER A 320 1.59 -7.82 -19.44
C SER A 320 2.72 -6.89 -19.02
N ALA A 321 2.46 -6.07 -17.99
CA ALA A 321 3.41 -5.12 -17.42
C ALA A 321 4.48 -5.84 -16.58
N GLY A 322 4.09 -6.89 -15.85
CA GLY A 322 5.04 -7.71 -15.09
C GLY A 322 6.08 -8.37 -16.00
N ARG A 323 5.61 -9.00 -17.09
CA ARG A 323 6.50 -9.66 -18.06
C ARG A 323 7.39 -8.68 -18.82
N LEU A 324 6.88 -7.49 -19.14
CA LEU A 324 7.63 -6.47 -19.87
C LEU A 324 8.95 -6.09 -19.17
N CYS A 325 8.96 -6.07 -17.83
CA CYS A 325 10.20 -5.81 -17.08
C CYS A 325 11.26 -6.88 -17.37
N SER A 326 10.91 -8.16 -17.21
CA SER A 326 11.83 -9.27 -17.46
C SER A 326 12.30 -9.32 -18.92
N GLU A 327 11.45 -8.96 -19.88
CA GLU A 327 11.81 -8.87 -21.30
C GLU A 327 12.87 -7.79 -21.55
N LEU A 328 12.69 -6.59 -20.98
CA LEU A 328 13.67 -5.50 -21.10
C LEU A 328 14.97 -5.82 -20.36
N GLU A 329 14.91 -6.49 -19.22
CA GLU A 329 16.10 -6.97 -18.51
C GLU A 329 16.90 -7.97 -19.35
N GLN A 330 16.22 -8.91 -19.99
CA GLN A 330 16.86 -9.89 -20.86
C GLN A 330 17.52 -9.22 -22.07
N GLN A 331 16.87 -8.24 -22.69
CA GLN A 331 17.44 -7.46 -23.80
C GLN A 331 18.70 -6.69 -23.36
N ALA A 332 18.68 -6.07 -22.17
CA ALA A 332 19.84 -5.38 -21.62
C ALA A 332 21.02 -6.32 -21.31
N ILE A 333 20.75 -7.59 -20.96
CA ILE A 333 21.77 -8.63 -20.74
C ILE A 333 22.37 -9.12 -22.06
N GLU A 334 21.55 -9.27 -23.11
CA GLU A 334 21.98 -9.78 -24.42
C GLU A 334 22.75 -8.74 -25.24
N GLY A 335 22.38 -7.46 -25.12
CA GLY A 335 23.05 -6.32 -25.74
C GLY A 335 23.70 -5.42 -24.69
N SER A 336 23.23 -4.18 -24.63
CA SER A 336 23.56 -3.22 -23.59
C SER A 336 22.34 -2.46 -23.12
N GLU A 337 22.37 -1.93 -21.90
CA GLU A 337 21.29 -1.07 -21.39
C GLU A 337 21.15 0.24 -22.19
N GLU A 338 22.25 0.73 -22.79
CA GLU A 338 22.26 1.92 -23.65
C GLU A 338 21.46 1.69 -24.95
N ASP A 339 21.43 0.47 -25.49
CA ASP A 339 20.68 0.15 -26.71
C ASP A 339 19.16 0.36 -26.55
N LEU A 340 18.64 0.23 -25.33
CA LEU A 340 17.24 0.47 -25.00
C LEU A 340 16.83 1.95 -25.19
N GLU A 341 17.78 2.89 -25.26
CA GLU A 341 17.49 4.30 -25.52
C GLU A 341 17.04 4.57 -26.97
N HIS A 342 17.26 3.60 -27.88
CA HIS A 342 16.93 3.71 -29.30
C HIS A 342 15.54 3.14 -29.65
N SER A 343 14.82 2.58 -28.67
CA SER A 343 13.49 2.03 -28.84
C SER A 343 12.51 2.70 -27.88
N THR A 344 11.25 2.77 -28.31
CA THR A 344 10.11 3.27 -27.52
C THR A 344 8.95 2.26 -27.50
N ALA A 345 9.20 1.03 -27.93
CA ALA A 345 8.17 0.00 -28.09
C ALA A 345 7.51 -0.36 -26.76
N ALA A 346 8.27 -0.40 -25.67
CA ALA A 346 7.76 -0.67 -24.33
C ALA A 346 6.82 0.44 -23.85
N TRP A 347 7.14 1.69 -24.15
CA TRP A 347 6.27 2.83 -23.82
C TRP A 347 4.92 2.72 -24.53
N HIS A 348 4.93 2.51 -25.84
CA HIS A 348 3.69 2.35 -26.60
C HIS A 348 2.87 1.14 -26.15
N ARG A 349 3.52 0.05 -25.72
CA ARG A 349 2.85 -1.11 -25.11
C ARG A 349 2.15 -0.73 -23.80
N LEU A 350 2.78 0.03 -22.92
CA LEU A 350 2.15 0.52 -21.68
C LEU A 350 0.96 1.45 -21.99
N ILE A 351 1.12 2.40 -22.91
CA ILE A 351 0.02 3.28 -23.33
C ILE A 351 -1.16 2.47 -23.89
N ALA A 352 -0.88 1.47 -24.74
CA ALA A 352 -1.91 0.58 -25.28
C ALA A 352 -2.62 -0.22 -24.16
N LEU A 353 -1.88 -0.69 -23.15
CA LEU A 353 -2.46 -1.36 -21.99
C LEU A 353 -3.33 -0.41 -21.15
N PHE A 354 -2.90 0.84 -20.91
CA PHE A 354 -3.72 1.83 -20.20
C PHE A 354 -5.05 2.09 -20.92
N ILE A 355 -5.00 2.24 -22.25
CA ILE A 355 -6.19 2.43 -23.09
C ILE A 355 -7.07 1.17 -23.05
N ALA A 356 -6.47 -0.03 -23.10
CA ALA A 356 -7.20 -1.30 -23.04
C ALA A 356 -7.93 -1.48 -21.70
N VAL A 357 -7.33 -1.08 -20.57
CA VAL A 357 -7.99 -1.11 -19.25
C VAL A 357 -9.16 -0.11 -19.21
N TYR A 358 -8.96 1.11 -19.74
CA TYR A 358 -10.00 2.13 -19.73
C TYR A 358 -11.18 1.79 -20.65
N ARG A 359 -10.91 1.47 -21.91
CA ARG A 359 -11.91 1.25 -22.96
C ARG A 359 -12.38 -0.20 -23.09
N GLY A 360 -11.69 -1.15 -22.46
CA GLY A 360 -11.89 -2.57 -22.65
C GLY A 360 -11.34 -3.06 -23.99
N VAL A 361 -11.41 -4.38 -24.20
CA VAL A 361 -11.04 -5.05 -25.45
C VAL A 361 -12.14 -6.06 -25.78
N ASP A 362 -12.77 -5.91 -26.95
CA ASP A 362 -13.66 -6.93 -27.51
C ASP A 362 -13.02 -7.54 -28.76
N HIS A 363 -12.26 -8.62 -28.57
CA HIS A 363 -11.64 -9.36 -29.65
C HIS A 363 -11.78 -10.88 -29.40
N PRO A 364 -12.00 -11.73 -30.44
CA PRO A 364 -12.19 -13.17 -30.26
C PRO A 364 -11.06 -13.91 -29.51
N ARG A 365 -9.84 -13.36 -29.54
CA ARG A 365 -8.66 -13.92 -28.85
C ARG A 365 -8.33 -13.29 -27.51
N LEU A 366 -8.92 -12.13 -27.19
CA LEU A 366 -8.67 -11.39 -25.97
C LEU A 366 -9.89 -10.55 -25.66
N ARG A 367 -10.55 -10.86 -24.56
CA ARG A 367 -11.64 -10.05 -24.02
C ARG A 367 -11.19 -9.44 -22.71
N MET A 368 -11.44 -8.16 -22.56
CA MET A 368 -11.18 -7.40 -21.35
C MET A 368 -12.35 -6.44 -21.13
N HIS A 369 -12.91 -6.47 -19.92
CA HIS A 369 -13.95 -5.53 -19.57
C HIS A 369 -13.35 -4.12 -19.45
N PRO A 370 -14.08 -3.09 -19.88
CA PRO A 370 -13.70 -1.73 -19.60
C PRO A 370 -13.85 -1.47 -18.11
N HIS A 371 -12.81 -0.93 -17.50
CA HIS A 371 -12.85 -0.60 -16.08
C HIS A 371 -13.15 0.88 -15.80
N ASP A 372 -13.04 1.75 -16.80
CA ASP A 372 -13.24 3.20 -16.68
C ASP A 372 -12.31 3.85 -15.62
N GLY A 373 -12.65 5.04 -15.12
CA GLY A 373 -11.97 5.74 -14.03
C GLY A 373 -10.98 6.80 -14.53
N SER A 374 -11.03 7.97 -13.88
CA SER A 374 -10.18 9.13 -14.19
C SER A 374 -8.69 8.81 -14.25
N LEU A 375 -8.23 7.86 -13.44
CA LEU A 375 -6.83 7.44 -13.41
C LEU A 375 -6.36 6.91 -14.77
N PHE A 376 -7.18 6.14 -15.49
CA PHE A 376 -6.80 5.51 -16.77
C PHE A 376 -7.30 6.26 -18.01
N ASP A 377 -7.96 7.41 -17.83
CA ASP A 377 -8.46 8.22 -18.93
C ASP A 377 -7.30 8.66 -19.87
N PRO A 378 -7.32 8.26 -21.15
CA PRO A 378 -6.30 8.69 -22.12
C PRO A 378 -6.38 10.19 -22.44
N GLU A 379 -7.52 10.84 -22.22
CA GLU A 379 -7.70 12.26 -22.51
C GLU A 379 -7.13 13.17 -21.42
N ALA A 380 -6.83 12.63 -20.23
CA ALA A 380 -6.27 13.38 -19.11
C ALA A 380 -4.89 13.99 -19.42
N PHE A 381 -4.04 13.25 -20.14
CA PHE A 381 -2.69 13.67 -20.50
C PHE A 381 -2.36 13.31 -21.96
N PRO A 382 -2.90 14.05 -22.95
CA PRO A 382 -2.79 13.69 -24.36
C PRO A 382 -1.35 13.59 -24.89
N TRP A 383 -0.40 14.28 -24.26
CA TRP A 383 1.00 14.27 -24.67
C TRP A 383 1.73 12.96 -24.38
N LEU A 384 1.19 12.09 -23.52
CA LEU A 384 1.83 10.80 -23.21
C LEU A 384 1.93 9.90 -24.44
N GLU A 385 0.99 10.01 -25.38
CA GLU A 385 1.03 9.27 -26.65
C GLU A 385 1.95 9.94 -27.67
N SER A 386 1.99 11.29 -27.72
CA SER A 386 2.76 12.02 -28.73
C SER A 386 4.24 12.24 -28.39
N LEU A 387 4.62 12.17 -27.11
CA LEU A 387 5.99 12.32 -26.63
C LEU A 387 6.48 11.00 -26.03
N PRO A 388 6.89 10.02 -26.86
CA PRO A 388 7.22 8.69 -26.37
C PRO A 388 8.50 8.70 -25.56
N THR A 389 8.49 7.90 -24.49
CA THR A 389 9.64 7.67 -23.62
C THR A 389 10.43 6.45 -24.06
N ASP A 390 11.75 6.46 -23.87
CA ASP A 390 12.63 5.37 -24.24
C ASP A 390 12.46 4.11 -23.36
N ASP A 391 12.77 2.95 -23.93
CA ASP A 391 12.59 1.64 -23.27
C ASP A 391 13.49 1.49 -22.04
N ARG A 392 14.65 2.19 -22.00
CA ARG A 392 15.52 2.23 -20.81
C ARG A 392 14.80 2.87 -19.63
N THR A 393 14.14 3.99 -19.85
CA THR A 393 13.33 4.67 -18.84
C THR A 393 12.17 3.78 -18.38
N VAL A 394 11.48 3.10 -19.30
CA VAL A 394 10.42 2.14 -18.97
C VAL A 394 10.93 0.98 -18.11
N LEU A 395 12.10 0.42 -18.43
CA LEU A 395 12.75 -0.61 -17.63
C LEU A 395 12.96 -0.13 -16.19
N HIS A 396 13.52 1.08 -15.99
CA HIS A 396 13.77 1.60 -14.65
C HIS A 396 12.48 1.91 -13.88
N MET A 397 11.42 2.39 -14.56
CA MET A 397 10.11 2.58 -13.94
C MET A 397 9.53 1.25 -13.44
N LEU A 398 9.51 0.23 -14.29
CA LEU A 398 9.01 -1.11 -13.92
C LEU A 398 9.86 -1.75 -12.82
N ARG A 399 11.18 -1.62 -12.91
CA ARG A 399 12.12 -2.16 -11.92
C ARG A 399 11.96 -1.48 -10.56
N ALA A 400 11.69 -0.17 -10.53
CA ALA A 400 11.54 0.60 -9.29
C ALA A 400 10.34 0.15 -8.45
N VAL A 401 9.27 -0.34 -9.08
CA VAL A 401 8.07 -0.83 -8.37
C VAL A 401 8.08 -2.34 -8.15
N GLN A 402 8.78 -3.12 -8.97
CA GLN A 402 8.86 -4.57 -8.80
C GLN A 402 10.00 -5.02 -7.87
N HIS A 403 11.01 -4.16 -7.66
CA HIS A 403 12.17 -4.52 -6.84
C HIS A 403 12.62 -3.42 -5.88
N VAL A 404 12.91 -3.84 -4.66
CA VAL A 404 13.43 -2.97 -3.60
C VAL A 404 14.84 -3.39 -3.20
N TRP A 405 15.71 -2.40 -3.03
CA TRP A 405 17.05 -2.61 -2.49
C TRP A 405 17.02 -2.43 -0.99
N ILE A 406 17.44 -3.44 -0.23
CA ILE A 406 17.40 -3.42 1.23
C ILE A 406 18.81 -3.64 1.78
N GLY A 407 19.18 -2.85 2.78
CA GLY A 407 20.50 -2.86 3.40
C GLY A 407 21.51 -1.94 2.71
N THR A 408 22.65 -1.74 3.36
CA THR A 408 23.70 -0.81 2.92
C THR A 408 25.01 -1.53 2.61
N GLY A 409 25.76 -1.02 1.62
CA GLY A 409 27.09 -1.56 1.27
C GLY A 409 27.05 -3.04 0.87
N ARG A 410 27.74 -3.91 1.62
CA ARG A 410 27.88 -5.34 1.32
C ARG A 410 26.64 -6.19 1.68
N SER A 411 25.73 -5.67 2.49
CA SER A 411 24.45 -6.34 2.81
C SER A 411 23.31 -5.90 1.90
N ARG A 412 23.58 -5.05 0.89
CA ARG A 412 22.59 -4.57 -0.08
C ARG A 412 22.09 -5.75 -0.92
N GLU A 413 20.83 -6.11 -0.72
CA GLU A 413 20.15 -7.20 -1.42
C GLU A 413 19.00 -6.63 -2.27
N ARG A 414 18.85 -7.14 -3.50
CA ARG A 414 17.68 -6.85 -4.34
C ARG A 414 16.57 -7.83 -3.96
N ARG A 415 15.41 -7.33 -3.58
CA ARG A 415 14.20 -8.12 -3.32
C ARG A 415 13.14 -7.83 -4.36
N THR A 416 12.42 -8.87 -4.75
CA THR A 416 11.20 -8.72 -5.56
C THR A 416 10.02 -8.51 -4.63
N LEU A 417 9.17 -7.53 -4.96
CA LEU A 417 7.92 -7.30 -4.27
C LEU A 417 6.83 -8.23 -4.81
N SER A 418 5.96 -8.72 -3.94
CA SER A 418 4.72 -9.35 -4.35
C SER A 418 3.56 -8.42 -4.01
N PHE A 419 2.81 -8.04 -5.05
CA PHE A 419 1.64 -7.17 -4.91
C PHE A 419 0.44 -7.90 -4.30
N ARG A 420 0.46 -9.23 -4.25
CA ARG A 420 -0.53 -10.03 -3.53
C ARG A 420 -0.46 -9.83 -2.01
N SER A 421 0.74 -9.61 -1.48
CA SER A 421 1.00 -9.41 -0.04
C SER A 421 1.10 -7.94 0.39
N LEU A 422 1.09 -7.00 -0.55
CA LEU A 422 1.11 -5.56 -0.25
C LEU A 422 -0.31 -5.10 0.09
N ASP A 423 -0.48 -4.54 1.27
CA ASP A 423 -1.74 -3.91 1.65
C ASP A 423 -1.96 -2.62 0.85
N VAL A 424 -3.21 -2.30 0.54
CA VAL A 424 -3.61 -1.09 -0.21
C VAL A 424 -3.06 0.18 0.44
N GLU A 425 -3.12 0.19 1.75
CA GLU A 425 -2.49 1.13 2.64
C GLU A 425 -1.00 1.36 2.36
N GLN A 426 -0.20 0.28 2.24
CA GLN A 426 1.24 0.37 1.97
C GLN A 426 1.54 1.00 0.60
N ILE A 427 0.64 0.84 -0.36
CA ILE A 427 0.72 1.52 -1.66
C ILE A 427 0.49 3.02 -1.48
N GLY A 428 -0.53 3.43 -0.71
CA GLY A 428 -0.73 4.82 -0.29
C GLY A 428 0.55 5.45 0.30
N TYR A 429 1.23 4.66 1.15
CA TYR A 429 2.62 4.76 1.61
C TYR A 429 3.57 5.51 0.69
N VAL A 430 3.78 4.85 -0.43
CA VAL A 430 4.78 5.15 -1.44
C VAL A 430 4.47 6.48 -2.12
N TYR A 431 3.20 6.75 -2.39
CA TYR A 431 2.77 7.90 -3.16
C TYR A 431 2.53 9.15 -2.32
N GLU A 432 2.20 9.00 -1.03
CA GLU A 432 2.06 10.12 -0.11
C GLU A 432 3.37 10.92 0.01
N GLY A 433 4.51 10.23 0.02
CA GLY A 433 5.84 10.86 -0.03
C GLY A 433 6.07 11.69 -1.30
N LEU A 434 5.42 11.33 -2.41
CA LEU A 434 5.52 12.08 -3.68
C LEU A 434 4.78 13.42 -3.60
N LEU A 435 3.70 13.52 -2.82
CA LEU A 435 2.90 14.76 -2.74
C LEU A 435 3.69 15.99 -2.26
N SER A 436 4.86 15.79 -1.66
CA SER A 436 5.76 16.86 -1.23
C SER A 436 6.59 17.48 -2.36
N PHE A 437 6.54 16.91 -3.56
CA PHE A 437 7.35 17.31 -4.71
C PHE A 437 6.51 17.96 -5.80
N ASP A 438 7.17 18.73 -6.66
CA ASP A 438 6.54 19.30 -7.85
C ASP A 438 7.53 19.36 -9.02
N GLY A 439 7.01 19.55 -10.22
CA GLY A 439 7.78 19.73 -11.44
C GLY A 439 8.18 21.18 -11.66
N PHE A 440 9.44 21.38 -12.06
CA PHE A 440 10.00 22.69 -12.39
C PHE A 440 10.72 22.65 -13.73
N ARG A 441 10.81 23.82 -14.38
CA ARG A 441 11.63 24.01 -15.58
C ARG A 441 12.92 24.72 -15.19
N ALA A 442 14.05 24.19 -15.62
CA ALA A 442 15.35 24.74 -15.26
C ALA A 442 15.65 26.00 -16.09
N ASP A 443 15.95 27.12 -15.42
CA ASP A 443 16.39 28.36 -16.09
C ASP A 443 17.85 28.30 -16.53
N ASP A 444 18.66 27.49 -15.84
CA ASP A 444 20.10 27.32 -16.02
C ASP A 444 20.46 25.85 -15.85
N VAL A 445 21.70 25.46 -16.20
CA VAL A 445 22.19 24.11 -15.94
C VAL A 445 22.09 23.85 -14.44
N THR A 446 21.28 22.87 -14.07
CA THR A 446 20.99 22.51 -12.67
C THR A 446 21.53 21.12 -12.39
N VAL A 447 22.17 20.92 -11.24
CA VAL A 447 22.73 19.63 -10.83
C VAL A 447 22.09 19.17 -9.53
N GLY A 448 21.86 17.87 -9.41
CA GLY A 448 21.39 17.25 -8.17
C GLY A 448 22.59 16.89 -7.30
N LEU A 449 22.63 17.36 -6.06
CA LEU A 449 23.71 17.06 -5.12
C LEU A 449 23.45 15.76 -4.35
N ILE A 450 24.53 15.08 -3.93
CA ILE A 450 24.42 13.98 -2.96
C ILE A 450 23.81 14.50 -1.65
N GLY A 451 23.07 13.64 -0.95
CA GLY A 451 22.39 14.00 0.29
C GLY A 451 21.71 12.80 0.95
N LYS A 452 21.01 13.08 2.05
CA LYS A 452 20.05 12.12 2.62
C LYS A 452 18.89 11.98 1.64
N GLU A 453 18.45 10.75 1.39
CA GLU A 453 17.34 10.46 0.48
C GLU A 453 16.09 11.25 0.89
N GLY A 454 15.47 11.92 -0.09
CA GLY A 454 14.30 12.77 0.11
C GLY A 454 14.60 14.16 0.68
N LEU A 455 15.87 14.55 0.79
CA LEU A 455 16.33 15.90 1.16
C LEU A 455 17.43 16.40 0.22
N GLU A 456 17.66 15.72 -0.90
CA GLU A 456 18.67 16.14 -1.88
C GLU A 456 18.35 17.53 -2.43
N ALA A 457 19.39 18.28 -2.82
CA ALA A 457 19.22 19.63 -3.35
C ALA A 457 19.58 19.70 -4.84
N GLU A 458 18.68 20.31 -5.60
CA GLU A 458 18.89 20.72 -6.98
C GLU A 458 19.41 22.17 -7.02
N VAL A 459 20.61 22.37 -7.55
CA VAL A 459 21.32 23.64 -7.47
C VAL A 459 21.80 24.07 -8.86
N PRO A 460 21.62 25.34 -9.25
CA PRO A 460 22.24 25.88 -10.46
C PRO A 460 23.76 25.73 -10.43
N LEU A 461 24.36 25.24 -11.52
CA LEU A 461 25.81 25.07 -11.65
C LEU A 461 26.56 26.38 -11.39
N ARG A 462 26.00 27.51 -11.85
CA ARG A 462 26.56 28.84 -11.61
C ARG A 462 26.76 29.17 -10.12
N ASP A 463 25.90 28.65 -9.24
CA ASP A 463 25.98 28.92 -7.81
C ASP A 463 27.14 28.12 -7.18
N LEU A 464 27.39 26.91 -7.69
CA LEU A 464 28.54 26.10 -7.30
C LEU A 464 29.85 26.70 -7.82
N GLU A 465 29.86 27.17 -9.07
CA GLU A 465 31.01 27.85 -9.67
C GLU A 465 31.32 29.17 -8.95
N SER A 466 30.30 29.96 -8.61
CA SER A 466 30.47 31.18 -7.81
C SER A 466 31.05 30.86 -6.44
N LEU A 467 30.59 29.80 -5.78
CA LEU A 467 31.13 29.40 -4.49
C LEU A 467 32.60 28.99 -4.62
N ALA A 468 32.93 28.15 -5.60
CA ALA A 468 34.29 27.72 -5.90
C ALA A 468 35.23 28.90 -6.20
N ALA A 469 34.76 29.90 -6.95
CA ALA A 469 35.53 31.11 -7.26
C ALA A 469 35.80 31.99 -6.03
N THR A 470 34.93 31.97 -5.02
CA THR A 470 35.10 32.75 -3.78
C THR A 470 35.94 32.05 -2.70
N THR A 471 36.23 30.76 -2.88
CA THR A 471 36.99 29.94 -1.93
C THR A 471 38.43 29.74 -2.38
N ALA A 472 39.37 29.69 -1.43
CA ALA A 472 40.80 29.66 -1.75
C ALA A 472 41.29 28.29 -2.29
N ASP A 473 40.71 27.19 -1.82
CA ASP A 473 41.09 25.82 -2.14
C ASP A 473 39.93 24.83 -1.97
N VAL A 474 40.17 23.55 -2.30
CA VAL A 474 39.17 22.47 -2.19
C VAL A 474 38.68 22.25 -0.75
N PRO A 475 39.54 22.25 0.30
CA PRO A 475 39.08 22.20 1.68
C PRO A 475 38.13 23.35 2.06
N ALA A 476 38.43 24.59 1.67
CA ALA A 476 37.56 25.74 1.92
C ALA A 476 36.22 25.63 1.19
N LEU A 477 36.23 25.17 -0.06
CA LEU A 477 35.02 24.89 -0.83
C LEU A 477 34.16 23.81 -0.16
N ALA A 478 34.79 22.71 0.27
CA ALA A 478 34.11 21.62 0.95
C ALA A 478 33.48 22.05 2.28
N ALA A 479 34.15 22.91 3.05
CA ALA A 479 33.59 23.50 4.27
C ALA A 479 32.39 24.41 3.97
N ALA A 480 32.48 25.25 2.94
CA ALA A 480 31.40 26.13 2.54
C ALA A 480 30.16 25.36 2.05
N LEU A 481 30.37 24.28 1.27
CA LEU A 481 29.29 23.39 0.82
C LEU A 481 28.63 22.64 1.99
N ALA A 482 29.44 22.11 2.92
CA ALA A 482 28.94 21.40 4.10
C ALA A 482 28.06 22.31 4.98
N GLU A 483 28.43 23.58 5.14
CA GLU A 483 27.62 24.54 5.89
C GLU A 483 26.37 24.98 5.12
N LYS A 484 26.50 25.34 3.84
CA LYS A 484 25.37 25.82 3.00
C LYS A 484 24.29 24.76 2.83
N PHE A 485 24.69 23.50 2.62
CA PHE A 485 23.78 22.38 2.36
C PHE A 485 23.69 21.41 3.55
N LYS A 486 24.00 21.87 4.77
CA LYS A 486 23.85 21.07 5.99
C LYS A 486 22.46 20.39 6.14
N PRO A 487 21.33 21.06 5.83
CA PRO A 487 20.01 20.45 5.97
C PRO A 487 19.75 19.27 5.02
N THR A 488 20.46 19.20 3.89
CA THR A 488 20.26 18.16 2.87
C THR A 488 20.97 16.85 3.24
N GLY A 489 21.82 16.88 4.28
CA GLY A 489 22.65 15.73 4.62
C GLY A 489 23.77 15.46 3.60
N ILE A 490 24.23 16.47 2.86
CA ILE A 490 25.28 16.36 1.82
C ILE A 490 26.58 15.68 2.31
N GLY A 491 26.86 15.75 3.61
CA GLY A 491 28.02 15.13 4.25
C GLY A 491 28.91 16.12 4.98
N SER A 492 29.93 15.60 5.68
CA SER A 492 30.90 16.43 6.39
C SER A 492 31.89 17.11 5.42
N ALA A 493 32.47 18.25 5.83
CA ALA A 493 33.48 18.96 5.04
C ALA A 493 34.62 18.03 4.58
N ARG A 494 35.10 17.13 5.45
CA ARG A 494 36.16 16.17 5.10
C ARG A 494 35.72 15.13 4.06
N ALA A 495 34.46 14.70 4.10
CA ALA A 495 33.92 13.78 3.10
C ALA A 495 33.79 14.47 1.73
N LEU A 496 33.33 15.72 1.72
CA LEU A 496 33.22 16.52 0.51
C LEU A 496 34.58 16.90 -0.09
N GLU A 497 35.57 17.20 0.75
CA GLU A 497 36.95 17.43 0.30
C GLU A 497 37.49 16.20 -0.46
N LYS A 498 37.21 14.99 0.06
CA LYS A 498 37.57 13.75 -0.62
C LYS A 498 36.80 13.55 -1.94
N ALA A 499 35.51 13.91 -1.97
CA ALA A 499 34.67 13.78 -3.16
C ALA A 499 35.05 14.78 -4.27
N LEU A 500 35.53 15.97 -3.89
CA LEU A 500 35.99 17.02 -4.81
C LEU A 500 37.47 16.89 -5.19
N ALA A 501 38.18 15.91 -4.63
CA ALA A 501 39.58 15.68 -4.96
C ALA A 501 39.73 15.33 -6.46
N PRO A 502 40.84 15.74 -7.11
CA PRO A 502 41.07 15.44 -8.52
C PRO A 502 40.98 13.93 -8.81
N LEU A 503 40.15 13.56 -9.77
CA LEU A 503 40.00 12.18 -10.22
C LEU A 503 41.29 11.68 -10.91
N ALA A 504 41.57 10.38 -10.76
CA ALA A 504 42.61 9.73 -11.55
C ALA A 504 42.27 9.78 -13.05
N ALA A 505 43.28 9.72 -13.93
CA ALA A 505 43.08 9.92 -15.37
C ALA A 505 42.02 8.98 -15.98
N GLN A 506 41.99 7.72 -15.56
CA GLN A 506 41.01 6.73 -16.02
C GLN A 506 39.59 7.04 -15.50
N ASP A 507 39.45 7.35 -14.21
CA ASP A 507 38.15 7.69 -13.61
C ASP A 507 37.59 9.01 -14.16
N ARG A 508 38.48 9.96 -14.50
CA ARG A 508 38.12 11.23 -15.14
C ARG A 508 37.55 11.02 -16.54
N GLU A 509 38.14 10.13 -17.34
CA GLU A 509 37.64 9.84 -18.69
C GLU A 509 36.27 9.18 -18.64
N GLU A 510 36.08 8.24 -17.72
CA GLU A 510 34.77 7.59 -17.49
C GLU A 510 33.73 8.60 -16.99
N ALA A 511 34.08 9.46 -16.03
CA ALA A 511 33.23 10.55 -15.56
C ALA A 511 32.83 11.49 -16.69
N ARG A 512 33.77 11.85 -17.58
CA ARG A 512 33.50 12.68 -18.76
C ARG A 512 32.53 11.98 -19.70
N LYS A 513 32.73 10.69 -20.00
CA LYS A 513 31.83 9.92 -20.88
C LYS A 513 30.39 9.99 -20.35
N LYS A 514 30.21 9.81 -19.04
CA LYS A 514 28.89 9.91 -18.39
C LYS A 514 28.30 11.32 -18.45
N LEU A 515 29.11 12.35 -18.25
CA LEU A 515 28.67 13.75 -18.37
C LEU A 515 28.27 14.12 -19.80
N LEU A 516 29.00 13.64 -20.80
CA LEU A 516 28.65 13.85 -22.21
C LEU A 516 27.30 13.22 -22.56
N ALA A 517 26.97 12.06 -21.98
CA ALA A 517 25.68 11.42 -22.18
C ALA A 517 24.50 12.26 -21.68
N VAL A 518 24.66 12.99 -20.56
CA VAL A 518 23.59 13.83 -19.97
C VAL A 518 23.62 15.29 -20.41
N THR A 519 24.69 15.74 -21.06
CA THR A 519 24.85 17.12 -21.59
C THR A 519 24.64 17.20 -23.10
N ALA A 520 24.07 16.17 -23.73
CA ALA A 520 23.88 16.08 -25.17
C ALA A 520 25.18 16.29 -25.99
N GLY A 521 26.31 15.83 -25.44
CA GLY A 521 27.62 15.95 -26.08
C GLY A 521 28.33 17.30 -25.91
N ASP A 522 27.83 18.20 -25.05
CA ASP A 522 28.49 19.48 -24.75
C ASP A 522 29.78 19.26 -23.94
N TYR A 523 30.91 19.25 -24.65
CA TYR A 523 32.23 19.05 -24.08
C TYR A 523 32.66 20.20 -23.14
N PRO A 524 32.55 21.49 -23.50
CA PRO A 524 32.80 22.59 -22.57
C PRO A 524 32.01 22.50 -21.27
N LEU A 525 30.72 22.18 -21.34
CA LEU A 525 29.89 22.02 -20.14
C LEU A 525 30.32 20.81 -19.31
N SER A 526 30.64 19.69 -19.96
CA SER A 526 31.14 18.50 -19.28
C SER A 526 32.44 18.76 -18.52
N GLU A 527 33.38 19.54 -19.08
CA GLU A 527 34.61 19.90 -18.38
C GLU A 527 34.36 20.78 -17.15
N ARG A 528 33.35 21.67 -17.19
CA ARG A 528 32.94 22.47 -16.02
C ARG A 528 32.34 21.58 -14.92
N LEU A 529 31.51 20.63 -15.31
CA LEU A 529 30.85 19.69 -14.39
C LEU A 529 31.82 18.69 -13.75
N LEU A 530 32.92 18.34 -14.42
CA LEU A 530 33.93 17.42 -13.89
C LEU A 530 34.49 17.84 -12.53
N THR A 531 34.60 19.16 -12.27
CA THR A 531 35.05 19.69 -10.98
C THR A 531 34.14 19.29 -9.82
N PHE A 532 32.85 19.11 -10.08
CA PHE A 532 31.84 18.78 -9.08
C PHE A 532 31.35 17.33 -9.16
N PHE A 533 31.89 16.52 -10.07
CA PHE A 533 31.38 15.17 -10.38
C PHE A 533 31.17 14.29 -9.13
N GLY A 534 32.11 14.30 -8.19
CA GLY A 534 32.04 13.46 -6.99
C GLY A 534 30.96 13.85 -5.98
N ILE A 535 30.36 15.05 -6.12
CA ILE A 535 29.24 15.52 -5.28
C ILE A 535 27.91 15.57 -6.03
N ILE A 536 27.89 15.22 -7.32
CA ILE A 536 26.66 15.11 -8.12
C ILE A 536 26.05 13.72 -7.88
N ARG A 537 24.77 13.67 -7.51
CA ARG A 537 24.04 12.40 -7.34
C ARG A 537 23.82 11.72 -8.68
N THR A 538 23.64 10.40 -8.67
CA THR A 538 23.26 9.64 -9.86
C THR A 538 21.76 9.39 -9.91
N ASP A 539 21.20 9.29 -11.12
CA ASP A 539 19.85 8.80 -11.34
C ASP A 539 19.78 7.26 -11.35
N LEU A 540 18.60 6.70 -11.63
CA LEU A 540 18.37 5.24 -11.68
C LEU A 540 19.19 4.52 -12.76
N ARG A 541 19.69 5.23 -13.78
CA ARG A 541 20.55 4.71 -14.86
C ARG A 541 22.03 4.70 -14.46
N GLY A 542 22.36 5.23 -13.28
CA GLY A 542 23.73 5.41 -12.84
C GLY A 542 24.46 6.57 -13.53
N LEU A 543 23.71 7.50 -14.14
CA LEU A 543 24.23 8.69 -14.80
C LEU A 543 24.16 9.91 -13.85
N PRO A 544 25.07 10.89 -13.98
CA PRO A 544 25.02 12.11 -13.18
C PRO A 544 23.70 12.87 -13.39
N PHE A 545 23.07 13.32 -12.30
CA PHE A 545 21.85 14.10 -12.37
C PHE A 545 22.17 15.54 -12.81
N VAL A 546 21.98 15.80 -14.10
CA VAL A 546 22.21 17.10 -14.74
C VAL A 546 20.96 17.45 -15.56
N VAL A 547 20.46 18.65 -15.34
CA VAL A 547 19.26 19.20 -15.99
C VAL A 547 19.71 20.40 -16.82
N LEU A 548 19.48 20.35 -18.13
CA LEU A 548 19.85 21.44 -19.04
C LEU A 548 18.83 22.58 -18.99
N PRO A 549 19.21 23.81 -19.38
CA PRO A 549 18.27 24.93 -19.49
C PRO A 549 17.06 24.56 -20.35
N GLY A 550 15.87 24.89 -19.86
CA GLY A 550 14.60 24.57 -20.49
C GLY A 550 14.10 23.14 -20.25
N ALA A 551 14.93 22.22 -19.72
CA ALA A 551 14.49 20.87 -19.37
C ALA A 551 13.70 20.85 -18.04
N LEU A 552 13.00 19.74 -17.81
CA LEU A 552 12.16 19.53 -16.63
C LEU A 552 12.90 18.73 -15.56
N PHE A 553 12.62 19.04 -14.30
CA PHE A 553 13.10 18.30 -13.14
C PHE A 553 12.08 18.36 -12.01
N VAL A 554 12.33 17.57 -10.97
CA VAL A 554 11.48 17.49 -9.79
C VAL A 554 12.31 17.92 -8.59
N THR A 555 11.72 18.71 -7.71
CA THR A 555 12.31 19.05 -6.41
C THR A 555 11.18 19.27 -5.39
N GLU A 556 11.53 19.41 -4.12
CA GLU A 556 10.54 19.66 -3.07
C GLU A 556 9.77 20.96 -3.34
N SER A 557 8.44 20.87 -3.23
CA SER A 557 7.61 22.06 -3.23
C SER A 557 7.72 22.77 -1.88
N ALA A 558 7.70 24.11 -1.89
CA ALA A 558 7.66 24.92 -0.68
C ALA A 558 6.45 24.60 0.24
N LEU A 559 5.44 23.91 -0.30
CA LEU A 559 4.21 23.47 0.39
C LEU A 559 4.45 22.39 1.47
N ARG A 560 5.56 21.64 1.44
CA ARG A 560 5.82 20.51 2.37
C ARG A 560 5.83 20.90 3.85
N LYS A 561 6.39 22.06 4.20
CA LYS A 561 6.40 22.53 5.60
C LYS A 561 5.01 22.88 6.15
N THR A 562 4.02 22.98 5.27
CA THR A 562 2.68 23.49 5.57
C THR A 562 1.54 22.48 5.38
N THR A 563 1.73 21.40 4.61
CA THR A 563 0.63 20.46 4.28
C THR A 563 0.40 19.35 5.32
N GLY A 564 1.33 19.12 6.26
CA GLY A 564 1.13 18.13 7.34
C GLY A 564 0.86 16.71 6.85
N THR A 565 1.35 16.36 5.66
CA THR A 565 1.14 15.08 4.98
C THR A 565 1.81 13.97 5.78
N HIS A 566 1.02 13.29 6.62
CA HIS A 566 1.47 12.22 7.49
C HIS A 566 0.60 11.00 7.31
N TYR A 567 1.30 9.92 7.04
CA TYR A 567 0.79 8.58 6.96
C TYR A 567 0.00 8.18 8.22
N THR A 568 -1.24 7.69 8.02
CA THR A 568 -2.08 7.03 9.05
C THR A 568 -1.98 5.50 8.95
N PRO A 569 -1.33 4.80 9.91
CA PRO A 569 -1.23 3.35 9.93
C PRO A 569 -2.54 2.61 9.81
N ARG A 570 -2.54 1.47 9.08
CA ARG A 570 -3.72 0.62 8.87
C ARG A 570 -4.47 0.37 10.18
N PHE A 571 -3.76 -0.08 11.22
CA PHE A 571 -4.37 -0.39 12.52
C PHE A 571 -5.05 0.82 13.15
N LEU A 572 -4.45 2.02 12.99
CA LEU A 572 -5.00 3.25 13.54
C LEU A 572 -6.24 3.68 12.75
N ALA A 573 -6.21 3.55 11.42
CA ALA A 573 -7.36 3.81 10.57
C ALA A 573 -8.52 2.86 10.91
N GLU A 574 -8.24 1.57 11.13
CA GLU A 574 -9.23 0.55 11.53
C GLU A 574 -9.81 0.83 12.92
N GLU A 575 -8.98 1.12 13.92
CA GLU A 575 -9.44 1.43 15.29
C GLU A 575 -10.32 2.69 15.32
N VAL A 576 -9.94 3.74 14.59
CA VAL A 576 -10.73 4.97 14.48
C VAL A 576 -12.04 4.72 13.72
N ALA A 577 -12.00 3.98 12.61
CA ALA A 577 -13.19 3.67 11.83
C ALA A 577 -14.18 2.84 12.67
N GLU A 578 -13.71 1.82 13.37
CA GLU A 578 -14.54 1.00 14.26
C GLU A 578 -15.15 1.86 15.37
N GLY A 579 -14.34 2.62 16.12
CA GLY A 579 -14.83 3.46 17.20
C GLY A 579 -15.84 4.53 16.76
N ALA A 580 -15.66 5.09 15.55
CA ALA A 580 -16.56 6.11 15.01
C ALA A 580 -17.85 5.53 14.42
N LEU A 581 -17.78 4.37 13.77
CA LEU A 581 -18.89 3.80 12.99
C LEU A 581 -19.71 2.78 13.77
N GLN A 582 -19.12 2.09 14.76
CA GLN A 582 -19.83 1.10 15.57
C GLN A 582 -21.12 1.66 16.18
N PRO A 583 -21.15 2.86 16.80
CA PRO A 583 -22.40 3.38 17.33
C PRO A 583 -23.49 3.63 16.28
N LEU A 584 -23.10 3.83 15.02
CA LEU A 584 -24.01 4.23 13.94
C LEU A 584 -24.67 3.05 13.24
N VAL A 585 -24.14 1.83 13.38
CA VAL A 585 -24.72 0.60 12.80
C VAL A 585 -25.73 -0.09 13.71
N TYR A 586 -26.05 0.52 14.86
CA TYR A 586 -27.09 0.07 15.78
C TYR A 586 -28.14 1.17 16.03
N THR A 587 -29.38 0.77 16.30
CA THR A 587 -30.47 1.67 16.72
C THR A 587 -30.49 1.88 18.23
N VAL A 588 -30.12 0.84 18.98
CA VAL A 588 -29.70 0.89 20.39
C VAL A 588 -28.30 0.32 20.40
N GLY A 589 -27.31 1.08 20.83
CA GLY A 589 -25.91 0.68 20.77
C GLY A 589 -25.06 1.30 21.88
N PRO A 590 -23.74 1.39 21.68
CA PRO A 590 -22.78 1.83 22.73
C PRO A 590 -23.04 3.24 23.26
N LEU A 591 -23.69 4.12 22.48
CA LEU A 591 -24.05 5.48 22.94
C LEU A 591 -25.28 5.52 23.86
N GLN A 592 -26.11 4.48 23.86
CA GLN A 592 -27.32 4.41 24.67
C GLN A 592 -27.15 3.53 25.90
N THR A 593 -26.40 2.43 25.77
CA THR A 593 -26.22 1.44 26.83
C THR A 593 -24.88 0.74 26.67
N ALA A 594 -24.21 0.52 27.80
CA ALA A 594 -22.98 -0.27 27.86
C ALA A 594 -23.27 -1.79 27.82
N ASP A 595 -24.53 -2.21 27.95
CA ASP A 595 -24.91 -3.62 27.82
C ASP A 595 -25.12 -3.99 26.34
N GLU A 596 -24.15 -4.70 25.76
CA GLU A 596 -24.18 -5.13 24.37
C GLU A 596 -25.36 -6.05 24.02
N ARG A 597 -25.95 -6.73 25.00
CA ARG A 597 -27.11 -7.63 24.79
C ARG A 597 -28.36 -6.86 24.40
N GLU A 598 -28.41 -5.59 24.77
CA GLU A 598 -29.50 -4.68 24.40
C GLU A 598 -29.29 -4.06 23.02
N TRP A 599 -28.14 -4.31 22.38
CA TRP A 599 -27.83 -3.70 21.09
C TRP A 599 -28.72 -4.24 19.98
N LYS A 600 -29.21 -3.33 19.15
CA LYS A 600 -30.15 -3.63 18.06
C LYS A 600 -29.55 -3.23 16.72
N PRO A 601 -29.01 -4.18 15.94
CA PRO A 601 -28.34 -3.87 14.69
C PRO A 601 -29.32 -3.28 13.66
N LYS A 602 -28.82 -2.38 12.82
CA LYS A 602 -29.56 -1.80 11.71
C LYS A 602 -29.73 -2.80 10.55
N SER A 603 -30.74 -2.54 9.73
CA SER A 603 -30.96 -3.21 8.44
C SER A 603 -29.94 -2.79 7.38
N SER A 604 -29.82 -3.57 6.31
CA SER A 604 -28.94 -3.28 5.18
C SER A 604 -29.25 -1.91 4.56
N LYS A 605 -30.54 -1.59 4.41
CA LYS A 605 -31.01 -0.30 3.91
C LYS A 605 -30.59 0.87 4.81
N GLU A 606 -30.70 0.71 6.12
CA GLU A 606 -30.29 1.76 7.07
C GLU A 606 -28.76 1.93 7.12
N ILE A 607 -27.99 0.87 6.90
CA ILE A 607 -26.53 0.94 6.78
C ILE A 607 -26.14 1.69 5.49
N LEU A 608 -26.77 1.37 4.35
CA LEU A 608 -26.51 2.03 3.06
C LEU A 608 -26.96 3.50 3.01
N ASP A 609 -27.85 3.90 3.92
CA ASP A 609 -28.26 5.31 4.06
C ASP A 609 -27.25 6.17 4.85
N LEU A 610 -26.28 5.55 5.55
CA LEU A 610 -25.21 6.28 6.23
C LEU A 610 -24.40 7.12 5.26
N LYS A 611 -23.86 8.24 5.77
CA LYS A 611 -22.98 9.15 5.03
C LYS A 611 -21.73 9.39 5.86
N VAL A 612 -20.60 8.86 5.38
CA VAL A 612 -19.30 8.93 6.02
C VAL A 612 -18.42 9.81 5.16
N ALA A 613 -17.91 10.91 5.72
CA ALA A 613 -17.07 11.86 5.00
C ALA A 613 -15.70 11.97 5.67
N ASP A 614 -14.64 11.80 4.88
CA ASP A 614 -13.28 12.16 5.25
C ASP A 614 -12.87 13.44 4.53
N ILE A 615 -12.77 14.54 5.28
CA ILE A 615 -12.58 15.89 4.72
C ILE A 615 -11.11 16.28 4.51
N ALA A 616 -10.19 15.36 4.80
CA ALA A 616 -8.76 15.50 4.53
C ALA A 616 -8.18 14.11 4.23
N MET A 617 -8.77 13.46 3.21
CA MET A 617 -8.69 12.01 3.10
C MET A 617 -7.32 11.45 2.74
N GLY A 618 -6.42 12.26 2.19
CA GLY A 618 -5.12 11.79 1.72
C GLY A 618 -5.28 10.61 0.76
N SER A 619 -4.57 9.51 1.02
CA SER A 619 -4.67 8.26 0.27
C SER A 619 -5.92 7.40 0.59
N ALA A 620 -6.91 7.96 1.31
CA ALA A 620 -8.16 7.34 1.72
C ALA A 620 -8.03 6.19 2.74
N ALA A 621 -7.04 6.23 3.64
CA ALA A 621 -6.85 5.19 4.66
C ALA A 621 -8.09 4.98 5.55
N PHE A 622 -8.71 6.06 6.04
CA PHE A 622 -9.93 5.96 6.85
C PHE A 622 -11.15 5.50 6.04
N LEU A 623 -11.25 5.93 4.77
CA LEU A 623 -12.35 5.48 3.90
C LEU A 623 -12.23 4.00 3.54
N VAL A 624 -11.00 3.49 3.33
CA VAL A 624 -10.75 2.05 3.14
C VAL A 624 -11.13 1.27 4.40
N ALA A 625 -10.72 1.73 5.57
CA ALA A 625 -11.10 1.12 6.84
C ALA A 625 -12.63 1.13 7.05
N ALA A 626 -13.30 2.25 6.73
CA ALA A 626 -14.75 2.36 6.77
C ALA A 626 -15.44 1.41 5.77
N ALA A 627 -14.89 1.25 4.56
CA ALA A 627 -15.40 0.32 3.55
C ALA A 627 -15.38 -1.12 4.05
N ARG A 628 -14.26 -1.55 4.66
CA ARG A 628 -14.13 -2.89 5.26
C ARG A 628 -15.12 -3.05 6.42
N TYR A 629 -15.09 -2.15 7.40
CA TYR A 629 -15.92 -2.24 8.59
C TYR A 629 -17.42 -2.28 8.26
N LEU A 630 -17.91 -1.34 7.46
CA LEU A 630 -19.32 -1.30 7.09
C LEU A 630 -19.70 -2.42 6.12
N GLY A 631 -18.76 -2.88 5.28
CA GLY A 631 -18.96 -4.02 4.40
C GLY A 631 -19.27 -5.29 5.20
N ASP A 632 -18.49 -5.54 6.26
CA ASP A 632 -18.74 -6.67 7.16
C ASP A 632 -20.11 -6.56 7.86
N ARG A 633 -20.46 -5.36 8.34
CA ARG A 633 -21.78 -5.11 8.95
C ARG A 633 -22.93 -5.27 7.95
N LEU A 634 -22.71 -4.97 6.67
CA LEU A 634 -23.68 -5.13 5.60
C LEU A 634 -23.91 -6.62 5.28
N VAL A 635 -22.84 -7.42 5.22
CA VAL A 635 -22.95 -8.90 5.06
C VAL A 635 -23.75 -9.51 6.20
N GLU A 636 -23.49 -9.09 7.45
CA GLU A 636 -24.27 -9.53 8.60
C GLU A 636 -25.74 -9.11 8.51
N ALA A 637 -26.03 -7.92 8.00
CA ALA A 637 -27.41 -7.45 7.78
C ALA A 637 -28.12 -8.31 6.73
N TRP A 638 -27.48 -8.61 5.60
CA TRP A 638 -28.04 -9.51 4.58
C TRP A 638 -28.33 -10.91 5.12
N SER A 639 -27.45 -11.46 5.96
CA SER A 639 -27.69 -12.75 6.61
C SER A 639 -28.92 -12.74 7.53
N ARG A 640 -29.09 -11.67 8.34
CA ARG A 640 -30.29 -11.46 9.17
C ARG A 640 -31.56 -11.30 8.33
N GLU A 641 -31.44 -10.67 7.16
CA GLU A 641 -32.54 -10.42 6.22
C GLU A 641 -32.88 -11.62 5.32
N GLY A 642 -32.10 -12.70 5.38
CA GLY A 642 -32.43 -13.95 4.70
C GLY A 642 -31.62 -14.26 3.45
N ASP A 643 -30.56 -13.52 3.14
CA ASP A 643 -29.67 -13.87 2.03
C ASP A 643 -28.90 -15.18 2.35
N GLU A 644 -29.17 -16.22 1.57
CA GLU A 644 -28.57 -17.54 1.73
C GLU A 644 -27.06 -17.53 1.48
N ARG A 645 -26.55 -16.68 0.58
CA ARG A 645 -25.10 -16.55 0.33
C ARG A 645 -24.41 -15.95 1.53
N ALA A 646 -25.02 -14.93 2.16
CA ALA A 646 -24.47 -14.29 3.35
C ALA A 646 -24.49 -15.23 4.57
N ARG A 647 -25.55 -16.04 4.72
CA ARG A 647 -25.58 -17.08 5.75
C ARG A 647 -24.51 -18.13 5.51
N ALA A 648 -24.43 -18.67 4.29
CA ALA A 648 -23.42 -19.65 3.92
C ALA A 648 -21.99 -19.10 4.10
N TYR A 649 -21.75 -17.84 3.73
CA TYR A 649 -20.47 -17.16 3.95
C TYR A 649 -20.15 -17.06 5.44
N LEU A 650 -21.07 -16.61 6.28
CA LEU A 650 -20.83 -16.51 7.73
C LEU A 650 -20.70 -17.86 8.43
N ASP A 651 -21.40 -18.89 7.94
CA ASP A 651 -21.33 -20.26 8.45
C ASP A 651 -20.02 -20.95 8.00
N SER A 652 -19.53 -20.65 6.78
CA SER A 652 -18.31 -21.21 6.18
C SER A 652 -17.04 -20.38 6.36
N ALA A 653 -17.15 -19.13 6.82
CA ALA A 653 -16.06 -18.36 7.42
C ALA A 653 -15.49 -19.09 8.66
N GLY A 654 -16.25 -20.09 9.15
CA GLY A 654 -15.88 -21.30 9.88
C GLY A 654 -14.61 -22.07 9.46
N ASP A 655 -14.31 -22.09 8.16
CA ASP A 655 -13.50 -23.12 7.51
C ASP A 655 -12.50 -22.58 6.47
N ARG A 656 -12.48 -21.26 6.20
CA ARG A 656 -11.56 -20.61 5.25
C ARG A 656 -11.13 -19.24 5.78
N ALA A 657 -9.89 -19.13 6.27
CA ALA A 657 -9.32 -17.85 6.71
C ALA A 657 -8.43 -17.17 5.66
N LEU A 658 -8.24 -17.77 4.48
CA LEU A 658 -7.69 -17.10 3.31
C LEU A 658 -8.76 -16.83 2.26
N GLY A 659 -8.93 -15.56 1.93
CA GLY A 659 -9.75 -15.11 0.80
C GLY A 659 -11.05 -14.40 1.18
N THR A 660 -11.28 -14.06 2.45
CA THR A 660 -12.47 -13.27 2.85
C THR A 660 -12.54 -11.93 2.10
N ASP A 661 -11.40 -11.28 1.90
CA ASP A 661 -11.28 -10.04 1.12
C ASP A 661 -11.46 -10.23 -0.39
N GLU A 662 -11.26 -11.45 -0.90
CA GLU A 662 -11.43 -11.84 -2.30
C GLU A 662 -12.78 -12.53 -2.56
N ASP A 663 -13.60 -12.75 -1.52
CA ASP A 663 -14.91 -13.36 -1.64
C ASP A 663 -15.87 -12.43 -2.41
N GLU A 664 -16.54 -12.98 -3.42
CA GLU A 664 -17.44 -12.20 -4.29
C GLU A 664 -18.54 -11.47 -3.49
N LEU A 665 -19.02 -12.02 -2.36
CA LEU A 665 -20.02 -11.38 -1.50
C LEU A 665 -19.43 -10.20 -0.72
N VAL A 666 -18.21 -10.34 -0.18
CA VAL A 666 -17.54 -9.28 0.58
C VAL A 666 -17.15 -8.13 -0.34
N ILE A 667 -16.63 -8.44 -1.53
CA ILE A 667 -16.36 -7.45 -2.58
C ILE A 667 -17.66 -6.70 -2.91
N GLU A 668 -18.77 -7.42 -3.12
CA GLU A 668 -20.07 -6.78 -3.39
C GLU A 668 -20.50 -5.86 -2.25
N ALA A 669 -20.39 -6.29 -0.98
CA ALA A 669 -20.74 -5.47 0.16
C ALA A 669 -19.89 -4.18 0.22
N ARG A 670 -18.57 -4.30 0.03
CA ARG A 670 -17.65 -3.15 0.01
C ARG A 670 -17.98 -2.19 -1.13
N ARG A 671 -18.27 -2.70 -2.33
CA ARG A 671 -18.71 -1.88 -3.46
C ARG A 671 -19.97 -1.09 -3.13
N GLN A 672 -20.97 -1.74 -2.54
CA GLN A 672 -22.21 -1.09 -2.11
C GLN A 672 -21.94 0.04 -1.10
N ILE A 673 -21.08 -0.20 -0.09
CA ILE A 673 -20.69 0.84 0.87
C ILE A 673 -19.95 1.99 0.19
N ILE A 674 -18.99 1.70 -0.67
CA ILE A 674 -18.20 2.72 -1.37
C ILE A 674 -19.10 3.61 -2.23
N GLU A 675 -20.04 3.03 -2.98
CA GLU A 675 -20.93 3.78 -3.87
C GLU A 675 -22.01 4.60 -3.12
N HIS A 676 -22.46 4.15 -1.95
CA HIS A 676 -23.60 4.76 -1.25
C HIS A 676 -23.23 5.60 -0.03
N CYS A 677 -22.16 5.21 0.68
CA CYS A 677 -21.86 5.73 2.02
C CYS A 677 -20.66 6.66 2.06
N LEU A 678 -19.64 6.45 1.22
CA LEU A 678 -18.35 7.10 1.40
C LEU A 678 -18.20 8.36 0.56
N TYR A 679 -17.67 9.41 1.19
CA TYR A 679 -17.38 10.72 0.61
C TYR A 679 -16.00 11.17 1.07
N GLY A 680 -15.29 11.90 0.22
CA GLY A 680 -13.95 12.36 0.55
C GLY A 680 -13.60 13.69 -0.10
N THR A 681 -12.77 14.46 0.59
CA THR A 681 -12.22 15.71 0.06
C THR A 681 -10.75 15.79 0.42
N ASP A 682 -9.95 16.23 -0.55
CA ASP A 682 -8.55 16.58 -0.32
C ASP A 682 -8.16 17.79 -1.17
N ILE A 683 -7.30 18.65 -0.63
CA ILE A 683 -6.81 19.83 -1.35
C ILE A 683 -5.92 19.46 -2.54
N ASN A 684 -5.24 18.31 -2.46
CA ASN A 684 -4.36 17.82 -3.50
C ASN A 684 -5.11 16.88 -4.47
N PRO A 685 -5.29 17.25 -5.75
CA PRO A 685 -5.95 16.39 -6.73
C PRO A 685 -5.30 15.01 -6.89
N MET A 686 -3.98 14.90 -6.68
CA MET A 686 -3.28 13.61 -6.74
C MET A 686 -3.65 12.71 -5.56
N ALA A 687 -3.91 13.27 -4.38
CA ALA A 687 -4.43 12.51 -3.24
C ALA A 687 -5.83 11.97 -3.52
N VAL A 688 -6.67 12.72 -4.24
CA VAL A 688 -7.97 12.24 -4.68
C VAL A 688 -7.86 11.03 -5.60
N GLU A 689 -6.97 11.06 -6.59
CA GLU A 689 -6.74 9.91 -7.48
C GLU A 689 -6.15 8.71 -6.73
N MET A 690 -5.29 8.94 -5.74
CA MET A 690 -4.83 7.88 -4.83
C MET A 690 -5.97 7.27 -4.03
N GLY A 691 -6.85 8.10 -3.46
CA GLY A 691 -8.00 7.63 -2.72
C GLY A 691 -8.93 6.75 -3.56
N LYS A 692 -9.14 7.13 -4.84
CA LYS A 692 -9.89 6.30 -5.81
C LYS A 692 -9.22 4.95 -6.03
N LEU A 693 -7.91 4.96 -6.31
CA LEU A 693 -7.12 3.75 -6.48
C LEU A 693 -7.23 2.83 -5.25
N SER A 694 -7.07 3.37 -4.05
CA SER A 694 -7.17 2.61 -2.79
C SER A 694 -8.52 1.93 -2.64
N LEU A 695 -9.61 2.66 -2.88
CA LEU A 695 -10.96 2.10 -2.78
C LEU A 695 -11.22 1.04 -3.85
N TRP A 696 -10.72 1.22 -5.07
CA TRP A 696 -10.84 0.20 -6.11
C TRP A 696 -10.12 -1.09 -5.74
N LEU A 697 -8.91 -1.01 -5.17
CA LEU A 697 -8.11 -2.18 -4.76
C LEU A 697 -8.80 -3.03 -3.69
N VAL A 698 -9.63 -2.44 -2.82
CA VAL A 698 -10.42 -3.19 -1.81
C VAL A 698 -11.80 -3.66 -2.28
N SER A 699 -12.26 -3.20 -3.44
CA SER A 699 -13.60 -3.49 -3.99
C SER A 699 -13.55 -4.03 -5.43
N MET A 700 -12.43 -4.64 -5.79
CA MET A 700 -12.13 -5.02 -7.17
C MET A 700 -12.86 -6.30 -7.57
N ASP A 701 -13.44 -6.32 -8.77
CA ASP A 701 -14.23 -7.44 -9.30
C ASP A 701 -13.77 -7.74 -10.74
N THR A 702 -13.52 -9.03 -11.04
CA THR A 702 -13.06 -9.51 -12.37
C THR A 702 -14.09 -9.29 -13.48
N LYS A 703 -15.37 -9.17 -13.14
CA LYS A 703 -16.52 -9.14 -14.06
C LYS A 703 -17.17 -7.77 -14.15
N ARG A 704 -16.76 -6.80 -13.32
CA ARG A 704 -17.39 -5.48 -13.23
C ARG A 704 -16.36 -4.35 -13.38
N PRO A 705 -16.78 -3.20 -13.93
CA PRO A 705 -15.93 -2.01 -13.95
C PRO A 705 -15.63 -1.50 -12.54
N PHE A 706 -14.71 -0.52 -12.46
CA PHE A 706 -14.45 0.19 -11.21
C PHE A 706 -15.70 0.90 -10.70
N THR A 707 -15.77 1.08 -9.38
CA THR A 707 -16.83 1.87 -8.76
C THR A 707 -16.70 3.32 -9.23
N PHE A 708 -17.83 3.96 -9.56
CA PHE A 708 -17.84 5.35 -9.98
C PHE A 708 -17.68 6.27 -8.77
N LEU A 709 -16.55 6.97 -8.68
CA LEU A 709 -16.17 7.76 -7.49
C LEU A 709 -16.09 9.27 -7.74
N ASP A 710 -16.24 9.72 -8.98
CA ASP A 710 -16.04 11.13 -9.37
C ASP A 710 -17.07 12.08 -8.74
N ASP A 711 -18.25 11.59 -8.35
CA ASP A 711 -19.26 12.37 -7.62
C ASP A 711 -19.12 12.26 -6.09
N ARG A 712 -18.17 11.46 -5.57
CA ARG A 712 -17.98 11.19 -4.13
C ARG A 712 -16.68 11.76 -3.58
N LEU A 713 -15.61 11.65 -4.35
CA LEU A 713 -14.27 12.10 -3.98
C LEU A 713 -13.91 13.35 -4.79
N VAL A 714 -13.71 14.48 -4.10
CA VAL A 714 -13.52 15.78 -4.75
C VAL A 714 -12.21 16.44 -4.33
N ALA A 715 -11.57 17.11 -5.28
CA ALA A 715 -10.44 17.98 -4.98
C ALA A 715 -10.96 19.35 -4.51
N GLY A 716 -10.56 19.80 -3.33
CA GLY A 716 -10.99 21.07 -2.78
C GLY A 716 -10.45 21.34 -1.38
N ASP A 717 -10.51 22.61 -0.98
CA ASP A 717 -10.20 23.01 0.40
C ASP A 717 -11.45 22.75 1.26
N SER A 718 -11.34 21.86 2.24
CA SER A 718 -12.47 21.51 3.12
C SER A 718 -12.76 22.53 4.22
N LEU A 719 -11.88 23.51 4.42
CA LEU A 719 -12.03 24.59 5.38
C LEU A 719 -12.61 25.85 4.74
N LEU A 720 -12.44 26.02 3.42
CA LEU A 720 -12.95 27.14 2.66
C LEU A 720 -14.21 26.77 1.86
N GLY A 721 -15.20 27.66 1.87
CA GLY A 721 -16.45 27.46 1.14
C GLY A 721 -17.63 28.13 1.81
N ILE A 722 -18.82 27.82 1.33
CA ILE A 722 -20.09 28.25 1.92
C ILE A 722 -20.65 27.15 2.84
N THR A 723 -21.17 27.54 4.00
CA THR A 723 -21.81 26.66 4.98
C THR A 723 -23.33 26.79 5.00
N SER A 724 -23.88 27.80 4.31
CA SER A 724 -25.32 27.97 4.09
C SER A 724 -25.60 28.53 2.70
N LEU A 725 -26.71 28.10 2.09
CA LEU A 725 -27.21 28.70 0.85
C LEU A 725 -27.55 30.17 1.02
N ASP A 726 -27.85 30.64 2.23
CA ASP A 726 -28.06 32.07 2.49
C ASP A 726 -26.81 32.89 2.13
N GLN A 727 -25.60 32.36 2.35
CA GLN A 727 -24.36 33.08 2.01
C GLN A 727 -24.25 33.32 0.51
N LEU A 728 -24.76 32.38 -0.29
CA LEU A 728 -24.79 32.49 -1.74
C LEU A 728 -25.94 33.38 -2.22
N GLU A 729 -27.13 33.26 -1.62
CA GLU A 729 -28.29 34.10 -1.95
C GLU A 729 -28.00 35.58 -1.75
N TYR A 730 -27.34 35.92 -0.65
CA TYR A 730 -27.00 37.30 -0.27
C TYR A 730 -25.54 37.66 -0.58
N LEU A 731 -24.80 36.81 -1.31
CA LEU A 731 -23.41 36.98 -1.72
C LEU A 731 -22.50 37.55 -0.61
N HIS A 732 -22.66 37.01 0.60
CA HIS A 732 -21.96 37.50 1.79
C HIS A 732 -21.73 36.38 2.81
N MET A 733 -20.53 36.32 3.40
CA MET A 733 -20.20 35.28 4.40
C MET A 733 -20.98 35.40 5.71
N ASP A 734 -21.47 36.60 6.03
CA ASP A 734 -22.53 36.85 7.04
C ASP A 734 -23.85 37.18 6.33
N PRO A 735 -24.79 36.22 6.20
CA PRO A 735 -26.04 36.46 5.47
C PRO A 735 -26.91 37.58 6.04
N VAL A 736 -26.79 37.90 7.34
CA VAL A 736 -27.57 38.97 7.96
C VAL A 736 -27.09 40.34 7.49
N GLN A 737 -25.78 40.52 7.31
CA GLN A 737 -25.22 41.75 6.74
C GLN A 737 -25.50 41.83 5.25
N GLY A 738 -25.33 40.72 4.51
CA GLY A 738 -25.67 40.65 3.09
C GLY A 738 -27.11 41.10 2.84
N ARG A 739 -28.08 40.61 3.64
CA ARG A 739 -29.48 41.05 3.58
C ARG A 739 -29.66 42.56 3.73
N LYS A 740 -28.94 43.21 4.66
CA LYS A 740 -29.00 44.66 4.89
C LYS A 740 -28.37 45.46 3.76
N ILE A 741 -27.24 44.98 3.22
CA ILE A 741 -26.55 45.62 2.10
C ILE A 741 -27.42 45.55 0.84
N HIS A 742 -28.14 44.44 0.66
CA HIS A 742 -28.97 44.16 -0.50
C HIS A 742 -30.47 44.44 -0.28
N GLU A 743 -30.86 45.12 0.82
CA GLU A 743 -32.27 45.28 1.27
C GLU A 743 -33.15 46.19 0.38
N GLY A 744 -32.67 46.57 -0.81
CA GLY A 744 -33.43 47.38 -1.78
C GLY A 744 -33.14 47.07 -3.25
N ASP A 745 -32.19 46.16 -3.53
CA ASP A 745 -31.77 45.78 -4.88
C ASP A 745 -31.70 44.25 -4.93
N VAL A 746 -32.80 43.62 -5.35
CA VAL A 746 -32.78 42.18 -5.63
C VAL A 746 -32.04 42.01 -6.95
N PHE A 747 -30.70 42.02 -6.90
CA PHE A 747 -29.88 41.56 -8.02
C PHE A 747 -30.33 40.14 -8.36
N GLY A 748 -31.02 39.97 -9.48
CA GLY A 748 -31.60 38.71 -9.95
C GLY A 748 -30.59 37.62 -10.35
N TRP A 749 -29.37 37.66 -9.79
CA TRP A 749 -28.25 36.82 -10.20
C TRP A 749 -28.23 35.49 -9.43
N THR A 750 -28.82 35.45 -8.23
CA THR A 750 -28.92 34.28 -7.33
C THR A 750 -30.37 33.80 -7.13
N VAL A 751 -31.31 34.31 -7.93
CA VAL A 751 -32.71 33.84 -7.93
C VAL A 751 -32.74 32.39 -8.38
N GLY A 752 -33.45 31.55 -7.65
CA GLY A 752 -33.57 30.13 -7.98
C GLY A 752 -32.45 29.25 -7.43
N VAL A 753 -31.53 29.78 -6.59
CA VAL A 753 -30.41 29.01 -6.04
C VAL A 753 -30.87 27.77 -5.30
N ARG A 754 -31.91 27.86 -4.46
CA ARG A 754 -32.40 26.71 -3.69
C ARG A 754 -33.02 25.65 -4.59
N GLU A 755 -33.82 26.06 -5.56
CA GLU A 755 -34.45 25.18 -6.54
C GLU A 755 -33.38 24.47 -7.37
N LEU A 756 -32.37 25.19 -7.86
CA LEU A 756 -31.28 24.64 -8.64
C LEU A 756 -30.41 23.66 -7.82
N VAL A 757 -30.05 24.02 -6.59
CA VAL A 757 -29.29 23.13 -5.70
C VAL A 757 -30.10 21.88 -5.36
N ALA A 758 -31.41 22.01 -5.12
CA ALA A 758 -32.28 20.86 -4.86
C ALA A 758 -32.43 19.95 -6.09
N GLU A 759 -32.57 20.53 -7.29
CA GLU A 759 -32.59 19.81 -8.57
C GLU A 759 -31.28 19.02 -8.76
N VAL A 760 -30.14 19.70 -8.65
CA VAL A 760 -28.82 19.08 -8.85
C VAL A 760 -28.52 18.04 -7.77
N ALA A 761 -28.93 18.26 -6.52
CA ALA A 761 -28.82 17.26 -5.47
C ALA A 761 -29.63 15.99 -5.79
N GLN A 762 -30.80 16.14 -6.42
CA GLN A 762 -31.61 15.00 -6.87
C GLN A 762 -30.95 14.28 -8.05
N GLU A 763 -30.40 15.02 -9.02
CA GLU A 763 -29.65 14.43 -10.14
C GLU A 763 -28.44 13.64 -9.64
N ARG A 764 -27.66 14.19 -8.70
CA ARG A 764 -26.54 13.47 -8.09
C ARG A 764 -26.97 12.23 -7.32
N ARG A 765 -28.09 12.26 -6.59
CA ARG A 765 -28.64 11.05 -5.93
C ARG A 765 -29.00 9.95 -6.94
N SER A 766 -29.50 10.33 -8.12
CA SER A 766 -29.84 9.36 -9.16
C SER A 766 -28.61 8.66 -9.78
N ILE A 767 -27.40 9.21 -9.63
CA ILE A 767 -26.16 8.58 -10.14
C ILE A 767 -25.92 7.22 -9.44
N SER A 768 -26.11 7.14 -8.12
CA SER A 768 -25.98 5.88 -7.38
C SER A 768 -27.08 4.86 -7.69
N GLU A 769 -28.24 5.30 -8.20
CA GLU A 769 -29.35 4.42 -8.56
C GLU A 769 -29.17 3.76 -9.94
N ILE A 770 -28.18 4.19 -10.74
CA ILE A 770 -27.89 3.58 -12.04
C ILE A 770 -27.14 2.27 -11.83
N GLU A 771 -27.87 1.17 -12.04
CA GLU A 771 -27.31 -0.18 -12.14
C GLU A 771 -26.50 -0.34 -13.44
N LEU A 772 -25.41 -1.11 -13.37
CA LEU A 772 -24.54 -1.36 -14.53
C LEU A 772 -25.22 -2.20 -15.61
N GLY A 773 -26.09 -3.14 -15.23
CA GLY A 773 -26.84 -4.00 -16.15
C GLY A 773 -25.96 -4.79 -17.13
N ASP A 774 -26.52 -5.13 -18.29
CA ASP A 774 -25.85 -5.90 -19.36
C ASP A 774 -24.83 -5.07 -20.17
N ASP A 775 -24.89 -3.73 -20.10
CA ASP A 775 -23.95 -2.82 -20.74
C ASP A 775 -23.35 -1.82 -19.71
N PRO A 776 -22.32 -2.26 -18.97
CA PRO A 776 -21.68 -1.43 -17.95
C PRO A 776 -21.08 -0.13 -18.50
N LEU A 777 -20.63 -0.10 -19.77
CA LEU A 777 -20.08 1.10 -20.40
C LEU A 777 -21.15 2.18 -20.59
N ALA A 778 -22.30 1.79 -21.12
CA ALA A 778 -23.40 2.72 -21.33
C ALA A 778 -23.90 3.27 -19.99
N ALA A 779 -23.95 2.45 -18.95
CA ALA A 779 -24.31 2.88 -17.59
C ALA A 779 -23.30 3.90 -17.03
N LEU A 780 -22.00 3.65 -17.16
CA LEU A 780 -20.96 4.57 -16.71
C LEU A 780 -20.90 5.87 -17.52
N ALA A 781 -21.08 5.80 -18.84
CA ALA A 781 -21.21 6.98 -19.70
C ALA A 781 -22.41 7.84 -19.27
N ARG A 782 -23.53 7.21 -18.89
CA ARG A 782 -24.71 7.91 -18.34
C ARG A 782 -24.41 8.56 -16.99
N LYS A 783 -23.72 7.87 -16.07
CA LYS A 783 -23.27 8.45 -14.79
C LYS A 783 -22.41 9.70 -15.02
N ARG A 784 -21.42 9.63 -15.93
CA ARG A 784 -20.58 10.78 -16.32
C ARG A 784 -21.37 11.93 -16.92
N SER A 785 -22.30 11.65 -17.82
CA SER A 785 -23.15 12.68 -18.44
C SER A 785 -23.98 13.41 -17.39
N LEU A 786 -24.59 12.68 -16.45
CA LEU A 786 -25.38 13.29 -15.37
C LEU A 786 -24.50 14.14 -14.44
N LEU A 787 -23.30 13.66 -14.11
CA LEU A 787 -22.35 14.45 -13.31
C LEU A 787 -21.96 15.73 -14.08
N ALA A 788 -21.56 15.62 -15.34
CA ALA A 788 -21.17 16.76 -16.17
C ALA A 788 -22.31 17.79 -16.32
N ASP A 789 -23.56 17.34 -16.51
CA ASP A 789 -24.72 18.21 -16.56
C ASP A 789 -24.94 18.93 -15.21
N ALA A 790 -24.82 18.22 -14.09
CA ALA A 790 -24.89 18.79 -12.74
C ALA A 790 -23.78 19.84 -12.50
N GLU A 791 -22.56 19.58 -12.97
CA GLU A 791 -21.45 20.53 -12.88
C GLU A 791 -21.67 21.77 -13.74
N LEU A 792 -22.17 21.59 -14.97
CA LEU A 792 -22.51 22.68 -15.88
C LEU A 792 -23.59 23.58 -15.28
N LYS A 793 -24.65 22.99 -14.72
CA LYS A 793 -25.74 23.70 -14.04
C LYS A 793 -25.24 24.49 -12.83
N THR A 794 -24.31 23.93 -12.07
CA THR A 794 -23.78 24.56 -10.84
C THR A 794 -22.57 25.46 -11.07
N GLY A 795 -21.96 25.47 -12.25
CA GLY A 795 -20.72 26.20 -12.52
C GLY A 795 -20.80 27.70 -12.19
N ARG A 796 -21.93 28.35 -12.52
CA ARG A 796 -22.15 29.75 -12.16
C ARG A 796 -22.27 29.95 -10.63
N LEU A 797 -22.90 29.02 -9.93
CA LEU A 797 -23.04 29.07 -8.47
C LEU A 797 -21.70 28.85 -7.77
N ARG A 798 -20.86 27.92 -8.26
CA ARG A 798 -19.49 27.72 -7.76
C ARG A 798 -18.67 29.00 -7.88
N LEU A 799 -18.70 29.65 -9.05
CA LEU A 799 -18.03 30.94 -9.25
C LEU A 799 -18.51 32.01 -8.26
N PHE A 800 -19.82 32.10 -8.00
CA PHE A 800 -20.35 33.05 -7.02
C PHE A 800 -19.94 32.73 -5.58
N ALA A 801 -19.88 31.44 -5.22
CA ALA A 801 -19.36 31.01 -3.94
C ALA A 801 -17.88 31.41 -3.79
N ASP A 802 -17.05 31.11 -4.80
CA ASP A 802 -15.62 31.45 -4.80
C ASP A 802 -15.38 32.95 -4.70
N LEU A 803 -16.16 33.76 -5.43
CA LEU A 803 -16.08 35.23 -5.35
C LEU A 803 -16.49 35.75 -3.96
N THR A 804 -17.52 35.16 -3.35
CA THR A 804 -17.99 35.54 -2.01
C THR A 804 -16.93 35.23 -0.95
N VAL A 805 -16.38 34.01 -0.98
CA VAL A 805 -15.31 33.57 -0.08
C VAL A 805 -14.04 34.37 -0.31
N GLY A 806 -13.62 34.54 -1.57
CA GLY A 806 -12.41 35.26 -1.95
C GLY A 806 -12.47 36.74 -1.53
N ALA A 807 -13.62 37.40 -1.71
CA ALA A 807 -13.82 38.75 -1.21
C ALA A 807 -13.67 38.83 0.31
N ALA A 808 -14.31 37.91 1.04
CA ALA A 808 -14.19 37.88 2.50
C ALA A 808 -12.74 37.66 2.96
N LEU A 809 -12.01 36.73 2.35
CA LEU A 809 -10.61 36.45 2.66
C LEU A 809 -9.70 37.66 2.38
N ALA A 810 -9.90 38.35 1.25
CA ALA A 810 -9.12 39.53 0.87
C ALA A 810 -9.24 40.68 1.89
N TYR A 811 -10.35 40.75 2.63
CA TYR A 811 -10.60 41.81 3.61
C TYR A 811 -10.60 41.33 5.07
N ALA A 812 -10.41 40.03 5.34
CA ALA A 812 -10.43 39.45 6.68
C ALA A 812 -9.43 40.13 7.64
N GLY A 813 -8.25 40.53 7.14
CA GLY A 813 -7.22 41.23 7.92
C GLY A 813 -7.62 42.63 8.40
N LYS A 814 -8.71 43.21 7.88
CA LYS A 814 -9.25 44.51 8.34
C LYS A 814 -10.35 44.35 9.41
N GLY A 815 -10.54 43.13 9.93
CA GLY A 815 -11.53 42.81 10.95
C GLY A 815 -12.97 43.07 10.49
N ALA A 816 -13.85 43.41 11.44
CA ALA A 816 -15.28 43.64 11.17
C ALA A 816 -15.58 44.78 10.18
N ASN A 817 -14.61 45.66 9.91
CA ASN A 817 -14.75 46.73 8.91
C ASN A 817 -14.37 46.29 7.49
N GLY A 818 -13.60 45.22 7.35
CA GLY A 818 -13.26 44.63 6.05
C GLY A 818 -14.35 43.70 5.51
N LEU A 819 -15.06 43.04 6.42
CA LEU A 819 -16.18 42.14 6.11
C LEU A 819 -17.53 42.89 6.01
N ARG A 820 -17.50 44.19 5.68
CA ARG A 820 -18.66 45.09 5.58
C ARG A 820 -18.91 45.52 4.16
#